data_AF-A0A0L0LH20-F1
#
_entry.id   AF-A0A0L0LH20-F1
#
_cell.length_a   1.000
_cell.length_b   1.000
_cell.length_c   1.000
_cell.angle_alpha   90.00
_cell.angle_beta   90.00
_cell.angle_gamma   90.00
#
_symmetry.space_group_name_H-M   'P 1'
#
loop_
_entity.id
_entity.type
_entity.pdbx_description
1 polymer ?
#
loop_
_entity_poly.entity_id
_entity_poly.type
_entity_poly.pdbx_seq_one_letter_code
_entity_poly.pdbx_strand_id
1 'polypeptide(L)'
;MALTNNLKPQVDLPVWEWCRFAPTASVALSAFATADDGSARHIYYISASTFYRYDTYADSWQQLATPNVAPLTTLALRYTGYRGYHGRILSAGATSVQIGGLRGNTLNGKTIRILSGSGIGQDRVLTSTGETVHDMGVITGTTTLTLADSTKKWKFNQWSGYTVGITFGTDATQYKKILYNDTTTLYIGDANLQPHDPWNNQAFAAVAPYAVPVTTAGSQAHYQILSMSYSVAAWDTTPDYRSNYTTATGGLYLISSSASAPFFTLQYYDIIHDSWQTKTCNQGLLAAALGTDCTFERLAKTGTAFLSSTATAGAARTLTDTVQTMTVDRYSNYRLLITGGTGVGQSRRIICNTATVFTLNKAWDTNPDNTSTYEIWGDYDKAFLAGGAAGAMYQYSPSNDFWMQGSSFDDGVVANIAVKMNGWEALGVTTGARIAAGVTAVNATPTAGGTGYLVGDILTCSVGGTGARVIVTAIAPTGIVSTIELVASGTVTGFTTGTGKATTGGTGSGCTIEITSIGATCLITTASASWFKTGDSVTFSGCSDGAYNAAHTILGAGSTTTFDVATSAAGSMAASNSQSTTVIVDPTKSWTVNEHVGKLVHLSVAGTAPTAQIRWITANTATTLTVATIVAGVNGTSKYAIYDSKVFGTDNQFKPANQQNWGHASGGSTTTLADSSKSWVVNSWAGYKLRIESGTGFASGIISITSNTATTLTYTTQSFTPDATTHYEIADSWGLMTAASTTTVTETATKNWTVNMWAGKRIRISGGTSPGQEVSITSNTATVLTTATLTLPDTTSTYAILGIPARGAGTQLLWIWGNTDATTKGKYVLLPRGGASNSADLYDVTTARWLYGYFFSPQAETFTTGSMYAYDGVNTIYMQKDATGRVMAYDFSTNAITTLGTIPYGHSTAIIGNRMEIIETTDGLKYLYMMRHTGSEVWRMLIFF
;
A
#
# COMPACT_ATOMS: atom_id res chain seq x y z
N MET A 1 26.28 -29.36 -9.13
CA MET A 1 27.76 -29.36 -9.22
C MET A 1 28.17 -27.90 -9.21
N ALA A 2 28.93 -27.43 -8.22
CA ALA A 2 29.41 -26.04 -8.26
C ALA A 2 30.38 -25.93 -9.43
N LEU A 3 30.03 -25.14 -10.43
CA LEU A 3 30.88 -24.88 -11.59
C LEU A 3 31.92 -23.86 -11.13
N THR A 4 33.18 -24.26 -11.06
CA THR A 4 34.26 -23.33 -10.72
C THR A 4 34.45 -22.38 -11.91
N ASN A 5 34.22 -21.08 -11.70
CA ASN A 5 34.52 -20.06 -12.69
C ASN A 5 36.03 -20.08 -13.00
N ASN A 6 36.38 -20.54 -14.21
CA ASN A 6 37.77 -20.63 -14.67
C ASN A 6 38.18 -19.44 -15.56
N LEU A 7 37.30 -18.46 -15.74
CA LEU A 7 37.56 -17.30 -16.59
C LEU A 7 38.77 -16.53 -16.06
N LYS A 8 39.63 -16.08 -16.98
CA LYS A 8 40.88 -15.37 -16.66
C LYS A 8 40.82 -13.95 -17.19
N PRO A 9 41.12 -12.92 -16.35
CA PRO A 9 41.26 -11.55 -16.81
C PRO A 9 42.20 -11.46 -18.03
N GLN A 10 41.88 -10.57 -18.97
CA GLN A 10 42.55 -10.38 -20.27
C GLN A 10 42.41 -11.52 -21.28
N VAL A 11 42.19 -12.77 -20.85
CA VAL A 11 41.99 -13.92 -21.76
C VAL A 11 40.52 -13.99 -22.18
N ASP A 12 39.63 -13.94 -21.20
CA ASP A 12 38.19 -13.88 -21.41
C ASP A 12 37.77 -12.40 -21.36
N LEU A 13 37.37 -11.86 -22.51
CA LEU A 13 37.00 -10.46 -22.64
C LEU A 13 35.48 -10.27 -22.62
N PRO A 14 34.97 -9.19 -22.02
CA PRO A 14 33.56 -8.84 -22.11
C PRO A 14 33.23 -8.41 -23.55
N VAL A 15 32.44 -9.24 -24.24
CA VAL A 15 31.98 -8.99 -25.62
C VAL A 15 30.46 -8.89 -25.63
N TRP A 16 29.93 -7.95 -26.41
CA TRP A 16 28.50 -7.83 -26.64
C TRP A 16 28.00 -8.93 -27.58
N GLU A 17 27.08 -9.73 -27.08
CA GLU A 17 26.40 -10.81 -27.81
C GLU A 17 25.01 -10.36 -28.24
N TRP A 18 24.56 -10.87 -29.38
CA TRP A 18 23.19 -10.64 -29.86
C TRP A 18 22.19 -11.53 -29.13
N CYS A 19 21.05 -10.94 -28.78
CA CYS A 19 19.85 -11.65 -28.34
C CYS A 19 18.75 -11.57 -29.41
N ARG A 20 17.69 -12.36 -29.25
CA ARG A 20 16.49 -12.28 -30.09
C ARG A 20 15.88 -10.88 -30.05
N PHE A 21 15.61 -10.35 -31.22
CA PHE A 21 15.08 -8.99 -31.37
C PHE A 21 13.68 -8.91 -30.75
N ALA A 22 13.37 -7.78 -30.13
CA ALA A 22 12.05 -7.53 -29.57
C ALA A 22 10.98 -7.58 -30.68
N PRO A 23 9.82 -8.22 -30.45
CA PRO A 23 8.79 -8.46 -31.47
C PRO A 23 7.90 -7.23 -31.72
N THR A 24 8.42 -6.01 -31.49
CA THR A 24 7.66 -4.77 -31.64
C THR A 24 8.45 -3.71 -32.39
N ALA A 25 7.71 -2.80 -33.03
CA ALA A 25 8.30 -1.62 -33.65
C ALA A 25 8.88 -0.67 -32.58
N SER A 26 9.80 0.20 -33.01
CA SER A 26 10.37 1.21 -32.13
C SER A 26 9.30 2.21 -31.65
N VAL A 27 9.32 2.53 -30.36
CA VAL A 27 8.41 3.46 -29.70
C VAL A 27 9.19 4.46 -28.84
N ALA A 28 8.62 5.62 -28.55
CA ALA A 28 9.27 6.65 -27.72
C ALA A 28 9.30 6.31 -26.21
N LEU A 29 8.44 5.39 -25.75
CA LEU A 29 8.28 5.02 -24.35
C LEU A 29 8.44 3.50 -24.20
N SER A 30 9.53 3.06 -23.57
CA SER A 30 9.71 1.64 -23.28
C SER A 30 10.70 1.38 -22.15
N ALA A 31 10.51 0.29 -21.40
CA ALA A 31 11.38 -0.07 -20.29
C ALA A 31 11.50 -1.57 -20.08
N PHE A 32 12.64 -1.96 -19.51
CA PHE A 32 12.87 -3.26 -18.92
C PHE A 32 12.65 -3.24 -17.41
N ALA A 33 12.45 -4.43 -16.86
CA ALA A 33 12.55 -4.70 -15.43
C ALA A 33 12.86 -6.18 -15.19
N THR A 34 13.65 -6.47 -14.17
CA THR A 34 13.92 -7.82 -13.66
C THR A 34 14.13 -7.78 -12.14
N ALA A 35 14.40 -8.93 -11.51
CA ALA A 35 14.70 -9.00 -10.08
C ALA A 35 15.94 -8.19 -9.70
N ASP A 36 15.90 -7.54 -8.54
CA ASP A 36 16.95 -6.59 -8.12
C ASP A 36 18.31 -7.26 -7.87
N ASP A 37 18.29 -8.56 -7.58
CA ASP A 37 19.48 -9.41 -7.41
C ASP A 37 19.87 -10.14 -8.70
N GLY A 38 19.17 -9.87 -9.81
CA GLY A 38 19.38 -10.55 -11.09
C GLY A 38 18.92 -12.00 -11.13
N SER A 39 18.37 -12.56 -10.04
CA SER A 39 18.04 -13.99 -9.92
C SER A 39 16.89 -14.47 -10.81
N ALA A 40 16.10 -13.54 -11.36
CA ALA A 40 14.96 -13.88 -12.20
C ALA A 40 15.40 -14.30 -13.61
N ARG A 41 14.85 -15.43 -14.09
CA ARG A 41 15.04 -15.92 -15.46
C ARG A 41 14.53 -14.96 -16.55
N HIS A 42 13.57 -14.10 -16.25
CA HIS A 42 12.87 -13.31 -17.27
C HIS A 42 13.16 -11.82 -17.13
N ILE A 43 13.34 -11.15 -18.27
CA ILE A 43 13.28 -9.69 -18.36
C ILE A 43 11.89 -9.32 -18.86
N TYR A 44 11.20 -8.44 -18.16
CA TYR A 44 9.91 -7.92 -18.59
C TYR A 44 10.12 -6.66 -19.42
N TYR A 45 9.37 -6.51 -20.50
CA TYR A 45 9.49 -5.42 -21.45
C TYR A 45 8.14 -4.80 -21.73
N ILE A 46 8.02 -3.50 -21.48
CA ILE A 46 6.89 -2.70 -21.92
C ILE A 46 7.30 -1.82 -23.10
N SER A 47 6.49 -1.83 -24.15
CA SER A 47 6.64 -1.02 -25.36
C SER A 47 5.33 -0.31 -25.65
N ALA A 48 5.25 0.97 -25.28
CA ALA A 48 4.00 1.72 -25.20
C ALA A 48 2.93 0.91 -24.42
N SER A 49 1.85 0.46 -25.08
CA SER A 49 0.79 -0.34 -24.47
C SER A 49 1.04 -1.85 -24.49
N THR A 50 2.02 -2.34 -25.25
CA THR A 50 2.28 -3.78 -25.39
C THR A 50 3.25 -4.28 -24.34
N PHE A 51 3.03 -5.49 -23.82
CA PHE A 51 3.82 -6.05 -22.72
C PHE A 51 4.29 -7.47 -23.03
N TYR A 52 5.56 -7.73 -22.75
CA TYR A 52 6.23 -8.99 -23.07
C TYR A 52 7.12 -9.43 -21.90
N ARG A 53 7.44 -10.71 -21.89
CA ARG A 53 8.62 -11.23 -21.20
C ARG A 53 9.60 -11.83 -22.20
N TYR A 54 10.88 -11.59 -21.95
CA TYR A 54 12.00 -12.23 -22.60
C TYR A 54 12.54 -13.34 -21.70
N ASP A 55 12.61 -14.55 -22.24
CA ASP A 55 13.21 -15.70 -21.57
C ASP A 55 14.72 -15.75 -21.87
N THR A 56 15.53 -15.48 -20.87
CA THR A 56 17.00 -15.44 -21.00
C THR A 56 17.61 -16.82 -21.28
N TYR A 57 16.87 -17.90 -21.03
CA TYR A 57 17.35 -19.27 -21.25
C TYR A 57 17.01 -19.75 -22.66
N ALA A 58 15.79 -19.44 -23.11
CA ALA A 58 15.30 -19.88 -24.42
C ALA A 58 15.56 -18.88 -25.55
N ASP A 59 16.07 -17.68 -25.24
CA ASP A 59 16.28 -16.59 -26.20
C ASP A 59 15.00 -16.31 -27.03
N SER A 60 13.89 -16.10 -26.31
CA SER A 60 12.57 -15.98 -26.93
C SER A 60 11.67 -14.99 -26.19
N TRP A 61 10.69 -14.47 -26.94
CA TRP A 61 9.72 -13.50 -26.44
C TRP A 61 8.35 -14.14 -26.31
N GLN A 62 7.65 -13.82 -25.23
CA GLN A 62 6.25 -14.15 -25.03
C GLN A 62 5.46 -12.88 -24.72
N GLN A 63 4.37 -12.68 -25.45
CA GLN A 63 3.42 -11.61 -25.15
C GLN A 63 2.61 -11.94 -23.89
N LEU A 64 2.40 -10.93 -23.06
CA LEU A 64 1.65 -10.98 -21.81
C LEU A 64 0.43 -10.05 -21.89
N ALA A 65 -0.41 -10.06 -20.87
CA ALA A 65 -1.51 -9.11 -20.74
C ALA A 65 -0.98 -7.67 -20.77
N THR A 66 -1.66 -6.80 -21.51
CA THR A 66 -1.32 -5.37 -21.60
C THR A 66 -1.88 -4.61 -20.40
N PRO A 67 -1.24 -3.49 -19.98
CA PRO A 67 -1.74 -2.65 -18.91
C PRO A 67 -3.17 -2.13 -19.17
N ASN A 68 -3.95 -1.96 -18.12
CA ASN A 68 -5.30 -1.39 -18.20
C ASN A 68 -5.29 0.07 -18.69
N VAL A 69 -4.24 0.81 -18.35
CA VAL A 69 -3.99 2.19 -18.80
C VAL A 69 -2.66 2.22 -19.55
N ALA A 70 -2.70 2.65 -20.81
CA ALA A 70 -1.48 2.77 -21.61
C ALA A 70 -0.56 3.88 -21.06
N PRO A 71 0.76 3.63 -21.00
CA PRO A 71 1.73 4.67 -20.65
C PRO A 71 1.67 5.91 -21.55
N LEU A 72 1.95 7.07 -20.96
CA LEU A 72 1.92 8.39 -21.58
C LEU A 72 3.08 9.24 -21.05
N THR A 73 3.76 9.99 -21.93
CA THR A 73 4.90 10.94 -21.67
C THR A 73 6.16 10.34 -21.04
N THR A 74 6.00 9.44 -20.08
CA THR A 74 7.05 8.86 -19.26
C THR A 74 6.59 7.51 -18.73
N LEU A 75 7.53 6.62 -18.45
CA LEU A 75 7.24 5.40 -17.73
C LEU A 75 8.41 4.96 -16.88
N ALA A 76 8.09 4.31 -15.76
CA ALA A 76 9.06 3.59 -14.93
C ALA A 76 8.48 2.23 -14.56
N LEU A 77 9.26 1.18 -14.83
CA LEU A 77 8.89 -0.21 -14.56
C LEU A 77 9.84 -0.77 -13.48
N ARG A 78 9.28 -1.40 -12.45
CA ARG A 78 10.05 -2.05 -11.38
C ARG A 78 9.45 -3.39 -11.02
N TYR A 79 10.24 -4.45 -11.07
CA TYR A 79 9.88 -5.79 -10.59
C TYR A 79 9.57 -5.78 -9.09
N THR A 80 9.04 -6.83 -8.47
CA THR A 80 9.12 -7.13 -7.03
C THR A 80 8.96 -8.63 -6.79
N GLY A 81 9.86 -9.25 -6.02
CA GLY A 81 9.77 -10.69 -5.71
C GLY A 81 8.97 -11.01 -4.44
N TYR A 82 8.74 -10.00 -3.59
CA TYR A 82 8.09 -10.15 -2.28
C TYR A 82 6.56 -10.29 -2.38
N ARG A 83 5.97 -9.95 -3.53
CA ARG A 83 4.52 -9.95 -3.76
C ARG A 83 4.19 -10.76 -5.00
N GLY A 84 2.93 -11.17 -5.13
CA GLY A 84 2.45 -11.93 -6.28
C GLY A 84 0.93 -12.06 -6.22
N TYR A 85 0.43 -13.27 -6.37
CA TYR A 85 -1.01 -13.56 -6.25
C TYR A 85 -1.52 -13.42 -4.82
N HIS A 86 -2.49 -12.52 -4.64
CA HIS A 86 -3.19 -12.28 -3.38
C HIS A 86 -4.56 -12.95 -3.37
N GLY A 87 -5.09 -13.25 -2.19
CA GLY A 87 -6.46 -13.74 -2.08
C GLY A 87 -6.86 -14.00 -0.64
N ARG A 88 -8.04 -14.60 -0.50
CA ARG A 88 -8.59 -15.04 0.78
C ARG A 88 -8.52 -16.56 0.87
N ILE A 89 -8.21 -17.05 2.06
CA ILE A 89 -8.39 -18.47 2.35
C ILE A 89 -9.88 -18.78 2.26
N LEU A 90 -10.24 -19.92 1.67
CA LEU A 90 -11.63 -20.40 1.63
C LEU A 90 -11.88 -21.36 2.80
N SER A 91 -10.93 -22.26 3.03
CA SER A 91 -10.90 -23.18 4.17
C SER A 91 -9.46 -23.71 4.35
N ALA A 92 -9.15 -24.25 5.53
CA ALA A 92 -7.90 -24.99 5.76
C ALA A 92 -8.10 -26.09 6.80
N GLY A 93 -7.32 -27.16 6.66
CA GLY A 93 -7.10 -28.16 7.70
C GLY A 93 -5.68 -28.06 8.25
N ALA A 94 -5.29 -28.96 9.15
CA ALA A 94 -3.94 -28.94 9.74
C ALA A 94 -2.81 -29.00 8.69
N THR A 95 -3.01 -29.76 7.59
CA THR A 95 -2.02 -29.99 6.52
C THR A 95 -2.58 -29.70 5.12
N SER A 96 -3.67 -28.95 5.02
CA SER A 96 -4.32 -28.61 3.77
C SER A 96 -4.82 -27.18 3.75
N VAL A 97 -4.93 -26.61 2.57
CA VAL A 97 -5.50 -25.27 2.36
C VAL A 97 -6.26 -25.21 1.04
N GLN A 98 -7.40 -24.54 1.03
CA GLN A 98 -8.22 -24.30 -0.14
C GLN A 98 -8.30 -22.79 -0.41
N ILE A 99 -8.03 -22.38 -1.65
CA ILE A 99 -8.00 -20.98 -2.07
C ILE A 99 -8.72 -20.78 -3.41
N GLY A 100 -9.08 -19.54 -3.73
CA GLY A 100 -9.46 -19.13 -5.09
C GLY A 100 -8.25 -19.24 -6.02
N GLY A 101 -8.03 -20.43 -6.58
CA GLY A 101 -6.86 -20.72 -7.42
C GLY A 101 -7.03 -20.26 -8.87
N LEU A 102 -5.90 -20.23 -9.58
CA LEU A 102 -5.85 -20.15 -11.03
C LEU A 102 -5.99 -21.56 -11.61
N ARG A 103 -6.53 -21.72 -12.82
CA ARG A 103 -6.73 -23.05 -13.41
C ARG A 103 -5.41 -23.82 -13.52
N GLY A 104 -5.48 -25.12 -13.26
CA GLY A 104 -4.34 -26.03 -13.27
C GLY A 104 -3.32 -25.82 -12.13
N ASN A 105 -2.18 -26.51 -12.21
CA ASN A 105 -1.19 -26.58 -11.13
C ASN A 105 -0.24 -25.38 -11.07
N THR A 106 -0.70 -24.19 -11.44
CA THR A 106 0.15 -22.99 -11.66
C THR A 106 0.82 -22.49 -10.37
N LEU A 107 0.17 -22.66 -9.22
CA LEU A 107 0.73 -22.33 -7.89
C LEU A 107 1.48 -23.50 -7.22
N ASN A 108 1.60 -24.65 -7.89
CA ASN A 108 2.30 -25.81 -7.33
C ASN A 108 3.80 -25.50 -7.12
N GLY A 109 4.31 -25.85 -5.94
CA GLY A 109 5.67 -25.54 -5.50
C GLY A 109 5.92 -24.09 -5.11
N LYS A 110 4.88 -23.22 -5.10
CA LYS A 110 5.01 -21.82 -4.69
C LYS A 110 4.72 -21.65 -3.20
N THR A 111 5.36 -20.66 -2.59
CA THR A 111 5.15 -20.34 -1.17
C THR A 111 3.95 -19.42 -1.02
N ILE A 112 2.98 -19.85 -0.18
CA ILE A 112 1.92 -19.02 0.36
C ILE A 112 2.38 -18.39 1.68
N ARG A 113 2.06 -17.12 1.89
CA ARG A 113 2.28 -16.38 3.14
C ARG A 113 0.95 -15.81 3.64
N ILE A 114 0.62 -16.07 4.90
CA ILE A 114 -0.55 -15.45 5.55
C ILE A 114 -0.21 -14.04 6.01
N LEU A 115 -0.95 -13.05 5.49
CA LEU A 115 -0.73 -11.62 5.73
C LEU A 115 -1.58 -11.07 6.88
N SER A 116 -2.78 -11.61 7.09
CA SER A 116 -3.68 -11.20 8.17
C SER A 116 -4.62 -12.36 8.55
N GLY A 117 -5.29 -12.22 9.69
CA GLY A 117 -6.24 -13.21 10.21
C GLY A 117 -5.56 -14.37 10.94
N SER A 118 -6.28 -15.48 11.10
CA SER A 118 -5.75 -16.68 11.76
C SER A 118 -4.52 -17.20 11.02
N GLY A 119 -3.46 -17.55 11.75
CA GLY A 119 -2.23 -18.08 11.18
C GLY A 119 -1.30 -17.06 10.51
N ILE A 120 -1.48 -15.76 10.76
CA ILE A 120 -0.61 -14.68 10.28
C ILE A 120 0.90 -14.97 10.47
N GLY A 121 1.71 -14.58 9.49
CA GLY A 121 3.17 -14.71 9.53
C GLY A 121 3.71 -16.09 9.15
N GLN A 122 2.85 -17.10 8.97
CA GLN A 122 3.26 -18.42 8.53
C GLN A 122 3.42 -18.50 7.00
N ASP A 123 4.50 -19.15 6.58
CA ASP A 123 4.80 -19.50 5.21
C ASP A 123 4.66 -21.01 4.98
N ARG A 124 4.05 -21.43 3.86
CA ARG A 124 3.97 -22.85 3.48
C ARG A 124 4.19 -23.03 1.97
N VAL A 125 4.81 -24.13 1.57
CA VAL A 125 4.92 -24.51 0.15
C VAL A 125 3.65 -25.25 -0.26
N LEU A 126 3.02 -24.80 -1.34
CA LEU A 126 1.79 -25.37 -1.88
C LEU A 126 2.09 -26.60 -2.74
N THR A 127 1.46 -27.74 -2.44
CA THR A 127 1.46 -28.92 -3.32
C THR A 127 0.06 -29.18 -3.83
N SER A 128 -0.20 -29.04 -5.14
CA SER A 128 -1.55 -29.15 -5.71
C SER A 128 -2.14 -30.54 -5.49
N THR A 129 -3.38 -30.62 -4.98
CA THR A 129 -4.11 -31.88 -4.79
C THR A 129 -5.35 -31.98 -5.66
N GLY A 130 -5.89 -30.87 -6.18
CA GLY A 130 -6.99 -30.89 -7.13
C GLY A 130 -7.67 -29.54 -7.34
N GLU A 131 -8.38 -29.47 -8.47
CA GLU A 131 -9.28 -28.37 -8.84
C GLU A 131 -10.73 -28.78 -8.60
N THR A 132 -11.55 -27.86 -8.09
CA THR A 132 -13.00 -28.08 -7.92
C THR A 132 -13.77 -26.99 -8.67
N VAL A 133 -14.63 -27.42 -9.59
CA VAL A 133 -15.68 -26.58 -10.18
C VAL A 133 -16.91 -26.66 -9.29
N HIS A 134 -17.32 -25.53 -8.71
CA HIS A 134 -18.45 -25.48 -7.78
C HIS A 134 -19.77 -25.15 -8.47
N ASP A 135 -19.73 -24.32 -9.51
CA ASP A 135 -20.88 -23.97 -10.32
C ASP A 135 -20.41 -23.50 -11.70
N MET A 136 -21.30 -23.53 -12.69
CA MET A 136 -21.07 -23.02 -14.04
C MET A 136 -22.36 -22.51 -14.67
N GLY A 137 -22.24 -21.60 -15.62
CA GLY A 137 -23.40 -21.00 -16.26
C GLY A 137 -23.07 -20.22 -17.53
N VAL A 138 -24.04 -19.42 -17.95
CA VAL A 138 -23.93 -18.52 -19.10
C VAL A 138 -24.18 -17.08 -18.64
N ILE A 139 -23.40 -16.16 -19.17
CA ILE A 139 -23.51 -14.75 -18.76
C ILE A 139 -24.73 -14.13 -19.47
N THR A 140 -25.70 -13.67 -18.67
CA THR A 140 -26.94 -13.01 -19.14
C THR A 140 -26.87 -11.48 -19.05
N GLY A 141 -25.93 -10.94 -18.28
CA GLY A 141 -25.62 -9.50 -18.18
C GLY A 141 -24.20 -9.28 -17.67
N THR A 142 -23.53 -8.19 -18.06
CA THR A 142 -22.16 -7.91 -17.60
C THR A 142 -21.80 -6.44 -17.68
N THR A 143 -20.83 -6.04 -16.86
CA THR A 143 -20.07 -4.80 -16.97
C THR A 143 -18.59 -5.12 -16.86
N THR A 144 -17.70 -4.13 -16.86
CA THR A 144 -16.28 -4.35 -16.52
C THR A 144 -16.07 -4.80 -15.07
N LEU A 145 -17.10 -4.76 -14.22
CA LEU A 145 -17.04 -5.03 -12.78
C LEU A 145 -17.95 -6.19 -12.33
N THR A 146 -18.87 -6.66 -13.18
CA THR A 146 -19.92 -7.62 -12.78
C THR A 146 -20.24 -8.66 -13.85
N LEU A 147 -20.72 -9.81 -13.39
CA LEU A 147 -21.26 -10.90 -14.20
C LEU A 147 -22.61 -11.32 -13.63
N ALA A 148 -23.67 -11.24 -14.41
CA ALA A 148 -25.01 -11.63 -14.01
C ALA A 148 -25.48 -12.88 -14.78
N ASP A 149 -26.00 -13.85 -14.05
CA ASP A 149 -26.72 -15.02 -14.57
C ASP A 149 -28.11 -15.08 -13.92
N SER A 150 -29.12 -14.63 -14.66
CA SER A 150 -30.51 -14.59 -14.21
C SER A 150 -31.13 -15.97 -13.97
N THR A 151 -30.44 -17.05 -14.34
CA THR A 151 -30.89 -18.43 -14.09
C THR A 151 -30.45 -18.94 -12.71
N LYS A 152 -29.58 -18.21 -12.01
CA LYS A 152 -29.02 -18.61 -10.71
C LYS A 152 -29.84 -18.08 -9.53
N LYS A 153 -29.66 -18.75 -8.40
CA LYS A 153 -30.29 -18.44 -7.09
C LYS A 153 -29.28 -18.67 -5.97
N TRP A 154 -28.14 -17.99 -6.02
CA TRP A 154 -27.08 -18.15 -5.04
C TRP A 154 -27.46 -17.58 -3.68
N LYS A 155 -26.81 -18.09 -2.62
CA LYS A 155 -26.79 -17.38 -1.34
C LYS A 155 -25.93 -16.13 -1.47
N PHE A 156 -26.32 -15.07 -0.77
CA PHE A 156 -25.48 -13.87 -0.64
C PHE A 156 -24.09 -14.26 -0.13
N ASN A 157 -23.06 -13.74 -0.79
CA ASN A 157 -21.65 -13.95 -0.45
C ASN A 157 -21.15 -15.40 -0.46
N GLN A 158 -21.94 -16.35 -0.98
CA GLN A 158 -21.55 -17.75 -1.16
C GLN A 158 -20.17 -17.91 -1.83
N TRP A 159 -19.93 -17.10 -2.86
CA TRP A 159 -18.76 -17.19 -3.73
C TRP A 159 -17.68 -16.14 -3.44
N SER A 160 -17.81 -15.36 -2.36
CA SER A 160 -16.77 -14.42 -1.91
C SER A 160 -15.43 -15.15 -1.71
N GLY A 161 -14.36 -14.64 -2.35
CA GLY A 161 -13.00 -15.20 -2.32
C GLY A 161 -12.70 -16.28 -3.37
N TYR A 162 -13.71 -16.83 -4.06
CA TYR A 162 -13.51 -17.80 -5.14
C TYR A 162 -13.03 -17.12 -6.42
N THR A 163 -12.57 -17.92 -7.39
CA THR A 163 -12.21 -17.43 -8.72
C THR A 163 -13.31 -17.77 -9.71
N VAL A 164 -13.66 -16.84 -10.59
CA VAL A 164 -14.47 -17.10 -11.79
C VAL A 164 -13.58 -17.16 -13.02
N GLY A 165 -13.65 -18.27 -13.76
CA GLY A 165 -13.04 -18.43 -15.08
C GLY A 165 -14.08 -18.21 -16.17
N ILE A 166 -13.80 -17.32 -17.13
CA ILE A 166 -14.73 -16.91 -18.18
C ILE A 166 -14.14 -17.28 -19.52
N THR A 167 -14.87 -18.05 -20.32
CA THR A 167 -14.47 -18.44 -21.67
C THR A 167 -15.24 -17.59 -22.67
N PHE A 168 -14.50 -16.81 -23.46
CA PHE A 168 -15.02 -15.92 -24.49
C PHE A 168 -15.26 -16.69 -25.79
N GLY A 169 -16.00 -16.10 -26.73
CA GLY A 169 -16.35 -16.76 -28.01
C GLY A 169 -15.17 -17.10 -28.94
N THR A 170 -13.95 -16.67 -28.61
CA THR A 170 -12.70 -17.05 -29.31
C THR A 170 -11.86 -18.05 -28.49
N ASP A 171 -12.47 -18.74 -27.52
CA ASP A 171 -11.86 -19.70 -26.59
C ASP A 171 -10.71 -19.16 -25.72
N ALA A 172 -10.54 -17.83 -25.67
CA ALA A 172 -9.69 -17.20 -24.68
C ALA A 172 -10.37 -17.27 -23.30
N THR A 173 -9.63 -17.61 -22.25
CA THR A 173 -10.15 -17.63 -20.87
C THR A 173 -9.48 -16.56 -20.02
N GLN A 174 -10.27 -15.80 -19.25
CA GLN A 174 -9.76 -14.95 -18.19
C GLN A 174 -10.24 -15.45 -16.83
N TYR A 175 -9.41 -15.25 -15.81
CA TYR A 175 -9.74 -15.54 -14.42
C TYR A 175 -9.88 -14.24 -13.65
N LYS A 176 -10.88 -14.15 -12.77
CA LYS A 176 -11.09 -13.01 -11.87
C LYS A 176 -11.51 -13.49 -10.49
N LYS A 177 -11.14 -12.74 -9.47
CA LYS A 177 -11.56 -13.01 -8.10
C LYS A 177 -12.95 -12.43 -7.87
N ILE A 178 -13.77 -13.17 -7.14
CA ILE A 178 -15.11 -12.73 -6.75
C ILE A 178 -14.98 -12.00 -5.41
N LEU A 179 -15.29 -10.71 -5.38
CA LEU A 179 -15.28 -9.91 -4.15
C LEU A 179 -16.45 -10.27 -3.25
N TYR A 180 -17.63 -10.36 -3.85
CA TYR A 180 -18.91 -10.71 -3.23
C TYR A 180 -19.91 -11.11 -4.31
N ASN A 181 -21.07 -11.63 -3.91
CA ASN A 181 -22.15 -11.96 -4.83
C ASN A 181 -23.52 -11.72 -4.21
N ASP A 182 -24.48 -11.37 -5.05
CA ASP A 182 -25.90 -11.48 -4.72
C ASP A 182 -26.47 -12.81 -5.26
N THR A 183 -27.80 -12.89 -5.38
CA THR A 183 -28.50 -14.12 -5.81
C THR A 183 -28.26 -14.50 -7.27
N THR A 184 -27.82 -13.56 -8.11
CA THR A 184 -27.65 -13.77 -9.57
C THR A 184 -26.36 -13.15 -10.12
N THR A 185 -25.70 -12.27 -9.37
CA THR A 185 -24.59 -11.45 -9.84
C THR A 185 -23.33 -11.68 -9.01
N LEU A 186 -22.23 -11.94 -9.71
CA LEU A 186 -20.88 -11.93 -9.16
C LEU A 186 -20.26 -10.54 -9.38
N TYR A 187 -19.68 -9.98 -8.32
CA TYR A 187 -18.98 -8.70 -8.36
C TYR A 187 -17.47 -8.96 -8.30
N ILE A 188 -16.76 -8.55 -9.34
CA ILE A 188 -15.30 -8.70 -9.46
C ILE A 188 -14.56 -7.37 -9.21
N GLY A 189 -15.30 -6.26 -9.13
CA GLY A 189 -14.77 -4.97 -8.74
C GLY A 189 -15.83 -4.03 -8.17
N ASP A 190 -15.41 -3.16 -7.25
CA ASP A 190 -16.26 -2.17 -6.58
C ASP A 190 -15.41 -1.00 -6.08
N ALA A 191 -15.67 0.21 -6.58
CA ALA A 191 -14.89 1.40 -6.21
C ALA A 191 -15.00 1.73 -4.71
N ASN A 192 -16.12 1.41 -4.06
CA ASN A 192 -16.34 1.63 -2.63
C ASN A 192 -15.54 0.65 -1.76
N LEU A 193 -15.10 -0.47 -2.33
CA LEU A 193 -14.23 -1.45 -1.67
C LEU A 193 -12.76 -1.29 -2.02
N GLN A 194 -12.39 -0.40 -2.96
CA GLN A 194 -10.98 -0.07 -3.23
C GLN A 194 -10.19 0.29 -1.96
N PRO A 195 -10.73 1.10 -1.02
CA PRO A 195 -10.04 1.43 0.23
C PRO A 195 -9.76 0.23 1.14
N HIS A 196 -10.62 -0.79 1.06
CA HIS A 196 -10.68 -1.95 1.96
C HIS A 196 -9.92 -3.16 1.43
N ASP A 197 -9.99 -3.40 0.11
CA ASP A 197 -9.35 -4.52 -0.56
C ASP A 197 -8.75 -4.10 -1.91
N PRO A 198 -7.62 -3.37 -1.89
CA PRO A 198 -6.99 -2.85 -3.09
C PRO A 198 -6.28 -3.91 -3.95
N TRP A 199 -6.23 -5.17 -3.51
CA TRP A 199 -5.52 -6.26 -4.19
C TRP A 199 -6.43 -7.20 -4.96
N ASN A 200 -7.70 -7.30 -4.55
CA ASN A 200 -8.67 -8.16 -5.19
C ASN A 200 -9.64 -7.41 -6.11
N ASN A 201 -9.66 -6.08 -6.07
CA ASN A 201 -10.48 -5.23 -6.94
C ASN A 201 -9.90 -5.13 -8.36
N GLN A 202 -10.17 -6.15 -9.19
CA GLN A 202 -9.53 -6.31 -10.50
C GLN A 202 -10.56 -6.33 -11.63
N ALA A 203 -10.91 -5.15 -12.15
CA ALA A 203 -11.81 -5.03 -13.29
C ALA A 203 -11.37 -5.83 -14.53
N PHE A 204 -12.31 -6.14 -15.42
CA PHE A 204 -11.99 -6.67 -16.75
C PHE A 204 -11.20 -5.65 -17.55
N ALA A 205 -10.11 -6.10 -18.18
CA ALA A 205 -9.40 -5.28 -19.16
C ALA A 205 -10.18 -5.36 -20.47
N ALA A 206 -10.88 -4.28 -20.82
CA ALA A 206 -11.55 -4.12 -22.13
C ALA A 206 -10.54 -3.65 -23.19
N VAL A 207 -9.39 -4.34 -23.28
CA VAL A 207 -8.25 -3.97 -24.13
C VAL A 207 -7.76 -5.21 -24.85
N ALA A 208 -7.45 -5.07 -26.15
CA ALA A 208 -7.00 -6.16 -27.01
C ALA A 208 -5.81 -6.94 -26.38
N PRO A 209 -5.79 -8.28 -26.46
CA PRO A 209 -6.66 -9.13 -27.28
C PRO A 209 -8.02 -9.46 -26.65
N TYR A 210 -8.35 -8.92 -25.48
CA TYR A 210 -9.56 -9.29 -24.74
C TYR A 210 -10.67 -8.24 -24.87
N ALA A 211 -11.93 -8.72 -24.95
CA ALA A 211 -13.13 -7.88 -24.93
C ALA A 211 -13.88 -8.04 -23.60
N VAL A 212 -14.92 -7.24 -23.38
CA VAL A 212 -15.91 -7.48 -22.30
C VAL A 212 -16.69 -8.77 -22.60
N PRO A 213 -17.09 -9.59 -21.60
CA PRO A 213 -17.81 -10.83 -21.85
C PRO A 213 -19.08 -10.63 -22.69
N VAL A 214 -19.36 -11.58 -23.60
CA VAL A 214 -20.52 -11.49 -24.49
C VAL A 214 -21.78 -11.93 -23.76
N THR A 215 -22.84 -11.12 -23.84
CA THR A 215 -24.16 -11.39 -23.23
C THR A 215 -25.24 -11.73 -24.25
N THR A 216 -24.93 -11.62 -25.54
CA THR A 216 -25.89 -11.86 -26.63
C THR A 216 -26.37 -13.31 -26.60
N ALA A 217 -27.68 -13.51 -26.42
CA ALA A 217 -28.31 -14.82 -26.43
C ALA A 217 -27.90 -15.65 -27.66
N GLY A 218 -27.53 -16.91 -27.44
CA GLY A 218 -27.01 -17.80 -28.48
C GLY A 218 -25.52 -17.66 -28.79
N SER A 219 -24.83 -16.68 -28.19
CA SER A 219 -23.36 -16.53 -28.25
C SER A 219 -22.79 -16.05 -26.91
N GLN A 220 -23.49 -16.37 -25.81
CA GLN A 220 -23.12 -15.95 -24.47
C GLN A 220 -21.78 -16.55 -24.06
N ALA A 221 -20.96 -15.76 -23.37
CA ALA A 221 -19.77 -16.28 -22.74
C ALA A 221 -20.16 -17.23 -21.58
N HIS A 222 -19.41 -18.32 -21.47
CA HIS A 222 -19.59 -19.31 -20.39
C HIS A 222 -18.68 -18.97 -19.22
N TYR A 223 -19.10 -19.31 -18.00
CA TYR A 223 -18.27 -19.15 -16.81
C TYR A 223 -18.29 -20.39 -15.91
N GLN A 224 -17.22 -20.53 -15.12
CA GLN A 224 -17.07 -21.54 -14.09
C GLN A 224 -16.55 -20.89 -12.80
N ILE A 225 -17.13 -21.25 -11.66
CA ILE A 225 -16.66 -20.84 -10.33
C ILE A 225 -15.78 -21.96 -9.77
N LEU A 226 -14.56 -21.59 -9.37
CA LEU A 226 -13.45 -22.51 -9.16
C LEU A 226 -12.77 -22.27 -7.81
N SER A 227 -12.22 -23.35 -7.26
CA SER A 227 -11.24 -23.32 -6.17
C SER A 227 -10.14 -24.35 -6.39
N MET A 228 -8.99 -24.15 -5.75
CA MET A 228 -7.89 -25.11 -5.73
C MET A 228 -7.59 -25.57 -4.32
N SER A 229 -7.30 -26.86 -4.18
CA SER A 229 -6.86 -27.48 -2.94
C SER A 229 -5.37 -27.81 -3.01
N TYR A 230 -4.68 -27.56 -1.90
CA TYR A 230 -3.25 -27.84 -1.75
C TYR A 230 -2.98 -28.58 -0.44
N SER A 231 -2.01 -29.49 -0.49
CA SER A 231 -1.33 -30.01 0.70
C SER A 231 -0.18 -29.08 1.09
N VAL A 232 0.01 -28.92 2.39
CA VAL A 232 1.03 -28.08 3.01
C VAL A 232 1.62 -28.78 4.24
N ALA A 233 2.81 -28.35 4.68
CA ALA A 233 3.30 -28.71 6.01
C ALA A 233 2.34 -28.22 7.10
N ALA A 234 2.35 -28.88 8.26
CA ALA A 234 1.41 -28.59 9.35
C ALA A 234 1.43 -27.10 9.74
N TRP A 235 0.27 -26.49 9.90
CA TRP A 235 0.14 -25.13 10.45
C TRP A 235 0.37 -25.14 11.96
N ASP A 236 1.08 -24.14 12.47
CA ASP A 236 1.20 -23.88 13.91
C ASP A 236 -0.12 -23.31 14.46
N THR A 237 -0.76 -22.45 13.66
CA THR A 237 -2.13 -22.01 13.85
C THR A 237 -2.85 -22.10 12.51
N THR A 238 -3.89 -22.94 12.42
CA THR A 238 -4.61 -23.17 11.17
C THR A 238 -5.28 -21.88 10.69
N PRO A 239 -4.98 -21.39 9.47
CA PRO A 239 -5.68 -20.26 8.89
C PRO A 239 -7.14 -20.65 8.59
N ASP A 240 -8.02 -19.67 8.43
CA ASP A 240 -9.41 -19.92 8.11
C ASP A 240 -9.91 -18.90 7.09
N TYR A 241 -11.20 -18.91 6.77
CA TYR A 241 -11.78 -18.01 5.77
C TYR A 241 -11.65 -16.51 6.13
N ARG A 242 -11.14 -16.18 7.31
CA ARG A 242 -10.82 -14.82 7.73
C ARG A 242 -9.39 -14.39 7.44
N SER A 243 -8.57 -15.29 6.89
CA SER A 243 -7.18 -15.06 6.61
C SER A 243 -6.96 -14.57 5.18
N ASN A 244 -6.13 -13.54 5.02
CA ASN A 244 -5.65 -13.08 3.71
C ASN A 244 -4.25 -13.60 3.46
N TYR A 245 -3.91 -13.85 2.20
CA TYR A 245 -2.60 -14.34 1.81
C TYR A 245 -2.03 -13.60 0.59
N THR A 246 -0.72 -13.73 0.43
CA THR A 246 -0.01 -13.51 -0.85
C THR A 246 0.85 -14.71 -1.16
N THR A 247 1.19 -14.88 -2.43
CA THR A 247 2.25 -15.81 -2.87
C THR A 247 3.51 -15.03 -3.22
N ALA A 248 4.68 -15.64 -3.02
CA ALA A 248 5.98 -15.08 -3.41
C ALA A 248 6.29 -15.41 -4.89
N THR A 249 5.35 -15.07 -5.79
CA THR A 249 5.43 -15.40 -7.23
C THR A 249 5.97 -14.26 -8.10
N GLY A 250 6.08 -13.07 -7.53
CA GLY A 250 6.59 -11.87 -8.19
C GLY A 250 5.51 -11.00 -8.84
N GLY A 251 5.82 -9.73 -9.04
CA GLY A 251 4.99 -8.77 -9.77
C GLY A 251 5.79 -7.60 -10.33
N LEU A 252 5.14 -6.66 -11.00
CA LEU A 252 5.76 -5.44 -11.51
C LEU A 252 4.90 -4.21 -11.21
N TYR A 253 5.53 -3.09 -10.85
CA TYR A 253 4.90 -1.78 -10.78
C TYR A 253 5.21 -0.97 -12.03
N LEU A 254 4.19 -0.29 -12.55
CA LEU A 254 4.27 0.62 -13.69
C LEU A 254 3.76 2.00 -13.27
N ILE A 255 4.64 3.00 -13.30
CA ILE A 255 4.30 4.42 -13.19
C ILE A 255 4.25 5.03 -14.59
N SER A 256 3.30 5.93 -14.81
CA SER A 256 3.20 6.75 -16.03
C SER A 256 2.55 8.11 -15.71
N SER A 257 2.66 9.07 -16.62
CA SER A 257 1.89 10.33 -16.53
C SER A 257 0.40 10.11 -16.82
N SER A 258 -0.42 11.07 -16.39
CA SER A 258 -1.80 11.27 -16.81
C SER A 258 -2.01 12.74 -17.18
N ALA A 259 -2.77 13.01 -18.24
CA ALA A 259 -3.06 14.37 -18.69
C ALA A 259 -4.01 15.15 -17.75
N SER A 260 -4.70 14.45 -16.85
CA SER A 260 -5.61 15.01 -15.86
C SER A 260 -5.24 14.59 -14.45
N ALA A 261 -5.70 15.34 -13.45
CA ALA A 261 -5.58 14.99 -12.04
C ALA A 261 -5.99 13.50 -11.82
N PRO A 262 -5.18 12.69 -11.11
CA PRO A 262 -4.08 13.05 -10.21
C PRO A 262 -2.72 13.31 -10.90
N PHE A 263 -2.66 13.33 -12.23
CA PHE A 263 -1.49 13.63 -13.08
C PHE A 263 -0.46 12.52 -13.25
N PHE A 264 -0.73 11.36 -12.67
CA PHE A 264 0.05 10.13 -12.81
C PHE A 264 -0.84 8.91 -12.60
N THR A 265 -0.36 7.74 -13.03
CA THR A 265 -1.02 6.45 -12.82
C THR A 265 -0.04 5.47 -12.21
N LEU A 266 -0.50 4.62 -11.30
CA LEU A 266 0.23 3.45 -10.82
C LEU A 266 -0.57 2.19 -11.16
N GLN A 267 0.10 1.20 -11.73
CA GLN A 267 -0.47 -0.11 -12.00
C GLN A 267 0.46 -1.20 -11.46
N TYR A 268 -0.10 -2.33 -11.06
CA TYR A 268 0.64 -3.51 -10.65
C TYR A 268 0.29 -4.69 -11.55
N TYR A 269 1.28 -5.44 -12.01
CA TYR A 269 1.13 -6.67 -12.75
C TYR A 269 1.47 -7.86 -11.87
N ASP A 270 0.58 -8.85 -11.85
CA ASP A 270 0.79 -10.13 -11.19
C ASP A 270 1.32 -11.15 -12.20
N ILE A 271 2.55 -11.64 -11.98
CA ILE A 271 3.25 -12.49 -12.94
C ILE A 271 2.57 -13.84 -13.13
N ILE A 272 2.08 -14.44 -12.05
CA ILE A 272 1.51 -15.79 -12.12
C ILE A 272 0.07 -15.76 -12.61
N HIS A 273 -0.64 -14.66 -12.33
CA HIS A 273 -2.01 -14.44 -12.80
C HIS A 273 -2.09 -13.91 -14.24
N ASP A 274 -1.01 -13.34 -14.77
CA ASP A 274 -0.99 -12.63 -16.05
C ASP A 274 -2.09 -11.57 -16.15
N SER A 275 -2.11 -10.67 -15.15
CA SER A 275 -3.10 -9.61 -15.10
C SER A 275 -2.59 -8.33 -14.45
N TRP A 276 -3.12 -7.21 -14.93
CA TRP A 276 -2.87 -5.90 -14.37
C TRP A 276 -4.00 -5.47 -13.44
N GLN A 277 -3.62 -4.70 -12.42
CA GLN A 277 -4.53 -4.01 -11.51
C GLN A 277 -4.12 -2.55 -11.40
N THR A 278 -5.10 -1.65 -11.43
CA THR A 278 -4.86 -0.22 -11.20
C THR A 278 -4.78 0.04 -9.71
N LYS A 279 -3.78 0.81 -9.28
CA LYS A 279 -3.58 1.22 -7.89
C LYS A 279 -4.08 2.65 -7.68
N THR A 280 -4.34 3.00 -6.43
CA THR A 280 -4.89 4.31 -6.09
C THR A 280 -3.83 5.39 -6.24
N CYS A 281 -4.19 6.48 -6.92
CA CYS A 281 -3.39 7.69 -7.07
C CYS A 281 -4.20 8.88 -6.55
N ASN A 282 -3.91 9.33 -5.33
CA ASN A 282 -4.64 10.42 -4.68
C ASN A 282 -4.29 11.78 -5.30
N GLN A 283 -5.29 12.65 -5.48
CA GLN A 283 -5.06 14.04 -5.90
C GLN A 283 -4.37 14.87 -4.79
N GLY A 284 -3.88 16.05 -5.15
CA GLY A 284 -3.27 17.02 -4.22
C GLY A 284 -1.79 16.80 -3.93
N LEU A 285 -1.15 15.76 -4.52
CA LEU A 285 0.29 15.55 -4.44
C LEU A 285 1.05 16.21 -5.59
N LEU A 286 0.52 16.11 -6.81
CA LEU A 286 1.06 16.76 -8.01
C LEU A 286 0.10 17.86 -8.50
N ALA A 287 0.67 18.95 -9.01
CA ALA A 287 -0.07 20.05 -9.61
C ALA A 287 -0.10 20.01 -11.15
N ALA A 288 0.67 19.12 -11.78
CA ALA A 288 0.76 18.96 -13.23
C ALA A 288 1.18 17.53 -13.61
N ALA A 289 0.92 17.16 -14.87
CA ALA A 289 1.32 15.88 -15.49
C ALA A 289 2.82 15.61 -15.30
N LEU A 290 3.19 14.36 -14.98
CA LEU A 290 4.60 13.97 -14.92
C LEU A 290 5.29 14.19 -16.28
N GLY A 291 6.44 14.85 -16.24
CA GLY A 291 7.33 15.02 -17.38
C GLY A 291 8.20 13.79 -17.66
N THR A 292 9.12 13.92 -18.63
CA THR A 292 10.07 12.86 -19.03
C THR A 292 11.17 12.58 -18.00
N ASP A 293 11.18 13.33 -16.91
CA ASP A 293 12.21 13.43 -15.89
C ASP A 293 11.72 12.88 -14.54
N CYS A 294 10.98 11.77 -14.55
CA CYS A 294 10.51 11.10 -13.35
C CYS A 294 11.03 9.66 -13.26
N THR A 295 11.14 9.15 -12.04
CA THR A 295 11.64 7.80 -11.77
C THR A 295 10.97 7.22 -10.54
N PHE A 296 10.86 5.89 -10.52
CA PHE A 296 10.24 5.13 -9.45
C PHE A 296 11.20 4.02 -8.98
N GLU A 297 11.34 3.85 -7.67
CA GLU A 297 12.19 2.82 -7.08
C GLU A 297 11.59 2.30 -5.77
N ARG A 298 11.93 1.09 -5.35
CA ARG A 298 11.41 0.47 -4.12
C ARG A 298 12.52 -0.05 -3.23
N LEU A 299 12.24 -0.13 -1.93
CA LEU A 299 13.20 -0.68 -0.97
C LEU A 299 13.04 -2.20 -0.85
N ALA A 300 13.42 -2.96 -1.88
CA ALA A 300 13.26 -4.42 -1.93
C ALA A 300 13.62 -5.20 -0.64
N LYS A 301 12.87 -6.27 -0.32
CA LYS A 301 13.35 -7.31 0.61
C LYS A 301 14.29 -8.24 -0.17
N THR A 302 15.56 -7.85 -0.33
CA THR A 302 16.58 -8.56 -1.11
C THR A 302 17.88 -8.72 -0.32
N GLY A 303 18.71 -9.70 -0.69
CA GLY A 303 19.93 -10.06 0.04
C GLY A 303 19.65 -10.67 1.42
N THR A 304 20.53 -10.38 2.39
CA THR A 304 20.38 -10.82 3.79
C THR A 304 19.80 -9.71 4.65
N ALA A 305 19.13 -10.08 5.74
CA ALA A 305 18.66 -9.12 6.74
C ALA A 305 19.84 -8.26 7.23
N PHE A 306 19.61 -6.96 7.44
CA PHE A 306 20.65 -6.07 7.95
C PHE A 306 21.00 -6.37 9.41
N LEU A 307 20.03 -6.89 10.15
CA LEU A 307 20.19 -7.42 11.50
C LEU A 307 19.13 -8.51 11.73
N SER A 308 19.48 -9.58 12.42
CA SER A 308 18.56 -10.64 12.84
C SER A 308 18.95 -11.13 14.22
N SER A 309 17.97 -11.28 15.12
CA SER A 309 18.22 -11.71 16.50
C SER A 309 16.92 -12.18 17.18
N THR A 310 17.02 -12.57 18.45
CA THR A 310 15.90 -12.82 19.36
C THR A 310 15.78 -11.67 20.33
N ALA A 311 14.58 -11.15 20.54
CA ALA A 311 14.33 -10.09 21.50
C ALA A 311 14.57 -10.58 22.94
N THR A 312 14.91 -9.64 23.82
CA THR A 312 15.01 -9.87 25.27
C THR A 312 13.76 -9.40 26.01
N ALA A 313 13.05 -8.40 25.47
CA ALA A 313 11.75 -7.93 25.92
C ALA A 313 11.08 -7.06 24.85
N GLY A 314 9.78 -6.76 25.01
CA GLY A 314 9.05 -5.79 24.20
C GLY A 314 8.02 -5.02 25.03
N ALA A 315 7.74 -3.78 24.63
CA ALA A 315 6.64 -2.97 25.15
C ALA A 315 5.83 -2.43 23.97
N ALA A 316 4.76 -1.66 24.23
CA ALA A 316 3.80 -1.27 23.21
C ALA A 316 4.45 -0.71 21.93
N ARG A 317 5.48 0.15 22.03
CA ARG A 317 6.17 0.77 20.88
C ARG A 317 7.67 0.50 20.84
N THR A 318 8.15 -0.52 21.55
CA THR A 318 9.58 -0.83 21.61
C THR A 318 9.84 -2.31 21.51
N LEU A 319 11.04 -2.64 21.01
CA LEU A 319 11.64 -3.96 21.10
C LEU A 319 13.04 -3.79 21.70
N THR A 320 13.35 -4.56 22.73
CA THR A 320 14.60 -4.49 23.46
C THR A 320 15.39 -5.76 23.22
N ASP A 321 16.64 -5.60 22.81
CA ASP A 321 17.62 -6.67 22.69
C ASP A 321 18.94 -6.21 23.31
N THR A 322 19.18 -6.63 24.56
CA THR A 322 20.37 -6.24 25.32
C THR A 322 21.66 -6.91 24.83
N VAL A 323 21.59 -7.82 23.86
CA VAL A 323 22.77 -8.47 23.25
C VAL A 323 23.36 -7.59 22.14
N GLN A 324 22.56 -6.69 21.55
CA GLN A 324 23.02 -5.84 20.45
C GLN A 324 23.91 -4.68 20.90
N THR A 325 24.73 -4.19 19.98
CA THR A 325 25.58 -2.99 20.12
C THR A 325 25.43 -2.09 18.91
N MET A 326 24.20 -1.66 18.64
CA MET A 326 23.87 -0.88 17.45
C MET A 326 24.43 0.55 17.51
N THR A 327 24.85 1.09 16.37
CA THR A 327 25.03 2.54 16.25
C THR A 327 23.67 3.23 16.36
N VAL A 328 23.60 4.29 17.18
CA VAL A 328 22.37 5.07 17.39
C VAL A 328 21.84 5.59 16.05
N ASP A 329 20.54 5.43 15.84
CA ASP A 329 19.78 5.85 14.65
C ASP A 329 20.22 5.24 13.30
N ARG A 330 21.06 4.19 13.33
CA ARG A 330 21.48 3.48 12.12
C ARG A 330 20.32 2.85 11.36
N TYR A 331 19.26 2.45 12.06
CA TYR A 331 18.09 1.77 11.51
C TYR A 331 16.83 2.64 11.54
N SER A 332 16.96 3.95 11.77
CA SER A 332 15.82 4.87 11.61
C SER A 332 15.24 4.79 10.20
N ASN A 333 13.90 4.77 10.08
CA ASN A 333 13.13 4.54 8.85
C ASN A 333 13.29 3.15 8.20
N TYR A 334 14.01 2.21 8.82
CA TYR A 334 13.99 0.80 8.41
C TYR A 334 12.75 0.11 8.98
N ARG A 335 12.50 -1.13 8.55
CA ARG A 335 11.38 -1.94 9.01
C ARG A 335 11.86 -3.09 9.87
N LEU A 336 11.26 -3.21 11.05
CA LEU A 336 11.41 -4.37 11.93
C LEU A 336 10.26 -5.35 11.65
N LEU A 337 10.58 -6.63 11.43
CA LEU A 337 9.62 -7.73 11.22
C LEU A 337 9.82 -8.78 12.31
N ILE A 338 8.74 -9.19 12.99
CA ILE A 338 8.76 -10.36 13.89
C ILE A 338 8.57 -11.62 13.04
N THR A 339 9.55 -12.50 13.07
CA THR A 339 9.63 -13.72 12.24
C THR A 339 9.22 -15.00 12.97
N GLY A 340 9.13 -14.97 14.30
CA GLY A 340 8.72 -16.11 15.11
C GLY A 340 8.42 -15.70 16.55
N GLY A 341 7.82 -16.61 17.33
CA GLY A 341 7.40 -16.33 18.71
C GLY A 341 6.19 -15.39 18.82
N THR A 342 6.05 -14.75 19.97
CA THR A 342 4.92 -13.84 20.25
C THR A 342 4.90 -12.63 19.30
N GLY A 343 3.75 -12.38 18.69
CA GLY A 343 3.58 -11.25 17.77
C GLY A 343 4.14 -11.48 16.35
N VAL A 344 4.47 -12.73 15.98
CA VAL A 344 4.88 -13.13 14.62
C VAL A 344 3.97 -12.55 13.53
N GLY A 345 4.59 -12.15 12.41
CA GLY A 345 3.90 -11.56 11.25
C GLY A 345 3.69 -10.04 11.36
N GLN A 346 3.81 -9.46 12.56
CA GLN A 346 3.77 -8.01 12.70
C GLN A 346 5.07 -7.37 12.21
N SER A 347 4.94 -6.19 11.61
CA SER A 347 6.09 -5.36 11.28
C SER A 347 5.77 -3.88 11.46
N ARG A 348 6.79 -3.08 11.76
CA ARG A 348 6.68 -1.65 12.08
C ARG A 348 7.89 -0.88 11.54
N ARG A 349 7.69 0.40 11.24
CA ARG A 349 8.79 1.31 10.90
C ARG A 349 9.49 1.74 12.19
N ILE A 350 10.81 1.72 12.18
CA ILE A 350 11.65 2.22 13.27
C ILE A 350 11.70 3.75 13.17
N ILE A 351 11.36 4.44 14.26
CA ILE A 351 11.57 5.89 14.40
C ILE A 351 13.04 6.16 14.70
N CYS A 352 13.57 5.46 15.72
CA CYS A 352 14.93 5.60 16.21
C CYS A 352 15.39 4.30 16.87
N ASN A 353 16.71 4.16 17.05
CA ASN A 353 17.27 3.06 17.82
C ASN A 353 18.42 3.54 18.70
N THR A 354 18.50 3.02 19.93
CA THR A 354 19.70 3.11 20.76
C THR A 354 20.64 1.93 20.44
N ALA A 355 21.61 1.64 21.30
CA ALA A 355 22.45 0.45 21.16
C ALA A 355 21.66 -0.87 21.30
N THR A 356 20.58 -0.87 22.08
CA THR A 356 19.85 -2.09 22.49
C THR A 356 18.33 -2.00 22.34
N VAL A 357 17.78 -0.85 21.94
CA VAL A 357 16.32 -0.65 21.87
C VAL A 357 15.94 -0.05 20.52
N PHE A 358 14.94 -0.66 19.87
CA PHE A 358 14.23 -0.06 18.75
C PHE A 358 12.96 0.63 19.25
N THR A 359 12.68 1.84 18.76
CA THR A 359 11.42 2.54 19.00
C THR A 359 10.64 2.69 17.70
N LEU A 360 9.34 2.44 17.74
CA LEU A 360 8.51 2.17 16.56
C LEU A 360 7.44 3.23 16.31
N ASN A 361 7.01 3.36 15.06
CA ASN A 361 6.04 4.37 14.63
C ASN A 361 4.62 4.17 15.19
N LYS A 362 4.22 2.92 15.43
CA LYS A 362 2.90 2.53 15.94
C LYS A 362 3.06 1.41 16.97
N ALA A 363 2.09 1.30 17.87
CA ALA A 363 2.07 0.21 18.83
C ALA A 363 1.97 -1.17 18.15
N TRP A 364 2.52 -2.19 18.81
CA TRP A 364 2.22 -3.58 18.49
C TRP A 364 0.77 -3.89 18.79
N ASP A 365 0.15 -4.70 17.93
CA ASP A 365 -1.15 -5.29 18.20
C ASP A 365 -1.01 -6.40 19.25
N THR A 366 0.13 -7.09 19.24
CA THR A 366 0.57 -8.04 20.29
C THR A 366 2.03 -7.78 20.63
N ASN A 367 2.30 -7.38 21.88
CA ASN A 367 3.66 -7.05 22.30
C ASN A 367 4.61 -8.25 22.16
N PRO A 368 5.77 -8.10 21.50
CA PRO A 368 6.84 -9.10 21.50
C PRO A 368 7.37 -9.37 22.91
N ASP A 369 7.92 -10.57 23.08
CA ASP A 369 8.55 -11.04 24.32
C ASP A 369 9.93 -11.68 24.05
N ASN A 370 10.49 -12.35 25.05
CA ASN A 370 11.81 -12.98 24.95
C ASN A 370 11.87 -14.24 24.07
N THR A 371 10.74 -14.68 23.50
CA THR A 371 10.68 -15.76 22.50
C THR A 371 10.63 -15.23 21.07
N SER A 372 10.47 -13.92 20.92
CA SER A 372 10.21 -13.28 19.64
C SER A 372 11.49 -13.14 18.83
N THR A 373 11.57 -13.78 17.67
CA THR A 373 12.68 -13.58 16.72
C THR A 373 12.32 -12.46 15.75
N TYR A 374 13.31 -11.67 15.34
CA TYR A 374 13.09 -10.52 14.48
C TYR A 374 14.20 -10.30 13.46
N GLU A 375 13.83 -9.63 12.36
CA GLU A 375 14.73 -9.19 11.29
C GLU A 375 14.54 -7.70 10.99
N ILE A 376 15.63 -7.02 10.63
CA ILE A 376 15.64 -5.63 10.14
C ILE A 376 15.91 -5.60 8.63
N TRP A 377 15.05 -4.90 7.91
CA TRP A 377 15.11 -4.73 6.46
C TRP A 377 14.92 -3.27 6.08
N GLY A 378 15.27 -2.91 4.83
CA GLY A 378 14.73 -1.69 4.22
C GLY A 378 13.21 -1.77 4.23
N ASP A 379 12.50 -0.63 4.22
CA ASP A 379 11.04 -0.65 4.29
C ASP A 379 10.44 -1.16 2.97
N TYR A 380 10.40 -2.48 2.80
CA TYR A 380 9.99 -3.21 1.59
C TYR A 380 8.51 -3.13 1.27
N ASP A 381 7.75 -2.48 2.13
CA ASP A 381 6.41 -2.03 1.85
C ASP A 381 6.39 -0.59 1.30
N LYS A 382 7.51 0.00 0.92
CA LYS A 382 7.55 1.36 0.39
C LYS A 382 8.24 1.41 -0.96
N ALA A 383 7.66 2.24 -1.82
CA ALA A 383 8.27 2.68 -3.06
C ALA A 383 8.31 4.20 -3.10
N PHE A 384 9.28 4.76 -3.80
CA PHE A 384 9.55 6.18 -3.93
C PHE A 384 9.41 6.64 -5.36
N LEU A 385 8.84 7.82 -5.55
CA LEU A 385 8.75 8.55 -6.81
C LEU A 385 9.52 9.86 -6.63
N ALA A 386 10.35 10.20 -7.61
CA ALA A 386 11.05 11.49 -7.68
C ALA A 386 11.04 12.04 -9.11
N GLY A 387 11.21 13.35 -9.24
CA GLY A 387 11.33 14.05 -10.52
C GLY A 387 10.07 14.81 -10.94
N GLY A 388 9.89 15.07 -12.24
CA GLY A 388 8.79 15.87 -12.77
C GLY A 388 8.95 17.38 -12.49
N ALA A 389 10.16 17.89 -12.74
CA ALA A 389 10.61 19.25 -12.43
C ALA A 389 10.46 19.67 -10.95
N ALA A 390 10.41 18.68 -10.05
CA ALA A 390 10.29 18.87 -8.61
C ALA A 390 11.54 18.43 -7.84
N GLY A 391 11.75 19.04 -6.68
CA GLY A 391 12.70 18.59 -5.66
C GLY A 391 12.08 17.66 -4.61
N ALA A 392 10.74 17.54 -4.58
CA ALA A 392 10.05 16.65 -3.65
C ALA A 392 10.19 15.17 -4.05
N MET A 393 10.13 14.29 -3.05
CA MET A 393 9.88 12.87 -3.25
C MET A 393 8.53 12.48 -2.66
N TYR A 394 7.94 11.45 -3.25
CA TYR A 394 6.71 10.83 -2.77
C TYR A 394 6.97 9.37 -2.44
N GLN A 395 6.20 8.83 -1.51
CA GLN A 395 6.24 7.44 -1.11
C GLN A 395 4.88 6.79 -1.34
N TYR A 396 4.87 5.58 -1.86
CA TYR A 396 3.70 4.73 -1.99
C TYR A 396 3.81 3.52 -1.05
N SER A 397 2.74 3.20 -0.35
CA SER A 397 2.63 1.97 0.45
C SER A 397 1.70 0.99 -0.24
N PRO A 398 2.18 -0.16 -0.74
CA PRO A 398 1.32 -1.14 -1.38
C PRO A 398 0.40 -1.88 -0.41
N SER A 399 0.77 -2.09 0.86
CA SER A 399 -0.18 -2.65 1.85
C SER A 399 -1.39 -1.73 2.02
N ASN A 400 -1.16 -0.42 2.02
CA ASN A 400 -2.19 0.57 2.28
C ASN A 400 -2.83 1.09 0.99
N ASP A 401 -2.27 0.82 -0.19
CA ASP A 401 -2.66 1.44 -1.47
C ASP A 401 -2.85 2.96 -1.35
N PHE A 402 -1.82 3.65 -0.85
CA PHE A 402 -1.89 5.08 -0.57
C PHE A 402 -0.55 5.79 -0.82
N TRP A 403 -0.62 7.00 -1.39
CA TRP A 403 0.53 7.87 -1.64
C TRP A 403 0.71 8.94 -0.56
N MET A 404 1.95 9.21 -0.21
CA MET A 404 2.32 10.10 0.89
C MET A 404 3.53 10.95 0.48
N GLN A 405 3.66 12.13 1.07
CA GLN A 405 4.81 13.02 0.84
C GLN A 405 5.77 13.07 2.04
N GLY A 406 5.43 12.43 3.16
CA GLY A 406 6.27 12.25 4.33
C GLY A 406 6.12 10.84 4.90
N SER A 407 6.91 10.51 5.92
CA SER A 407 6.92 9.16 6.48
C SER A 407 5.60 8.81 7.20
N SER A 408 5.08 7.61 6.96
CA SER A 408 3.77 7.16 7.46
C SER A 408 3.75 6.86 8.96
N PHE A 409 2.63 7.15 9.62
CA PHE A 409 2.38 6.84 11.04
C PHE A 409 1.18 5.92 11.23
N ASP A 410 0.04 6.22 10.62
CA ASP A 410 -1.16 5.37 10.63
C ASP A 410 -2.03 5.72 9.41
N ASP A 411 -3.03 4.91 9.14
CA ASP A 411 -3.96 5.06 8.02
C ASP A 411 -5.25 4.31 8.31
N GLY A 412 -6.34 4.63 7.62
CA GLY A 412 -7.61 3.94 7.84
C GLY A 412 -8.70 4.38 6.89
N VAL A 413 -9.90 3.87 7.12
CA VAL A 413 -11.13 4.29 6.43
C VAL A 413 -12.04 4.94 7.45
N VAL A 414 -12.52 6.15 7.13
CA VAL A 414 -13.33 6.93 8.06
C VAL A 414 -14.66 6.21 8.34
N ALA A 415 -15.11 6.22 9.58
CA ALA A 415 -16.41 5.68 9.95
C ALA A 415 -16.95 6.39 11.20
N ASN A 416 -18.26 6.55 11.29
CA ASN A 416 -18.92 6.99 12.54
C ASN A 416 -19.09 5.81 13.49
N ILE A 417 -19.55 4.70 12.90
CA ILE A 417 -19.66 3.37 13.51
C ILE A 417 -19.01 2.42 12.53
N ALA A 418 -18.20 1.49 13.02
CA ALA A 418 -17.56 0.47 12.18
C ALA A 418 -17.98 -0.93 12.63
N VAL A 419 -18.08 -1.84 11.67
CA VAL A 419 -18.26 -3.28 11.89
C VAL A 419 -17.09 -4.04 11.29
N LYS A 420 -16.57 -5.02 12.02
CA LYS A 420 -15.40 -5.80 11.62
C LYS A 420 -15.56 -7.27 11.96
N MET A 421 -15.21 -8.15 11.01
CA MET A 421 -14.90 -9.55 11.31
C MET A 421 -13.41 -9.67 11.64
N ASN A 422 -13.04 -10.51 12.60
CA ASN A 422 -11.64 -10.68 13.01
C ASN A 422 -10.73 -10.97 11.80
N GLY A 423 -9.60 -10.28 11.64
CA GLY A 423 -8.67 -10.46 10.52
C GLY A 423 -8.90 -9.58 9.28
N TRP A 424 -10.01 -8.84 9.23
CA TRP A 424 -10.40 -8.03 8.05
C TRP A 424 -10.40 -6.52 8.31
N GLU A 425 -10.46 -5.76 7.22
CA GLU A 425 -10.75 -4.33 7.27
C GLU A 425 -12.20 -4.07 7.69
N ALA A 426 -12.40 -3.02 8.47
CA ALA A 426 -13.71 -2.68 9.00
C ALA A 426 -14.55 -1.92 7.97
N LEU A 427 -15.85 -2.20 7.92
CA LEU A 427 -16.81 -1.47 7.09
C LEU A 427 -17.55 -0.43 7.93
N GLY A 428 -17.86 0.73 7.34
CA GLY A 428 -18.73 1.71 7.98
C GLY A 428 -20.18 1.21 8.06
N VAL A 429 -20.85 1.50 9.18
CA VAL A 429 -22.29 1.29 9.36
C VAL A 429 -23.02 2.61 9.12
N THR A 430 -24.03 2.59 8.26
CA THR A 430 -24.87 3.75 7.93
C THR A 430 -26.06 3.85 8.88
N THR A 431 -26.71 2.72 9.18
CA THR A 431 -27.84 2.64 10.12
C THR A 431 -27.84 1.29 10.84
N GLY A 432 -28.28 1.30 12.10
CA GLY A 432 -28.64 0.09 12.85
C GLY A 432 -30.01 0.26 13.48
N ALA A 433 -31.05 -0.25 12.83
CA ALA A 433 -32.43 -0.07 13.26
C ALA A 433 -32.84 -1.18 14.24
N ARG A 434 -33.11 -0.82 15.49
CA ARG A 434 -33.55 -1.80 16.50
C ARG A 434 -34.98 -2.26 16.24
N ILE A 435 -35.20 -3.56 16.35
CA ILE A 435 -36.48 -4.24 16.25
C ILE A 435 -36.73 -4.94 17.58
N ALA A 436 -37.81 -4.62 18.28
CA ALA A 436 -38.06 -5.13 19.63
C ALA A 436 -38.40 -6.63 19.67
N ALA A 437 -39.11 -7.13 18.65
CA ALA A 437 -39.45 -8.53 18.48
C ALA A 437 -39.25 -8.98 17.03
N GLY A 438 -37.99 -9.17 16.64
CA GLY A 438 -37.59 -9.78 15.38
C GLY A 438 -37.43 -11.29 15.52
N VAL A 439 -37.44 -12.00 14.39
CA VAL A 439 -37.19 -13.44 14.35
C VAL A 439 -35.71 -13.72 14.63
N THR A 440 -35.42 -14.45 15.70
CA THR A 440 -34.04 -14.82 16.07
C THR A 440 -33.68 -16.23 15.66
N ALA A 441 -34.65 -17.13 15.51
CA ALA A 441 -34.44 -18.45 14.93
C ALA A 441 -35.73 -19.03 14.32
N VAL A 442 -35.54 -19.92 13.35
CA VAL A 442 -36.59 -20.73 12.71
C VAL A 442 -36.21 -22.21 12.82
N ASN A 443 -37.21 -23.10 12.77
CA ASN A 443 -36.92 -24.52 12.62
C ASN A 443 -36.33 -24.78 11.22
N ALA A 444 -35.24 -25.55 11.14
CA ALA A 444 -34.58 -25.83 9.88
C ALA A 444 -35.47 -26.63 8.93
N THR A 445 -36.41 -27.43 9.46
CA THR A 445 -37.41 -28.15 8.66
C THR A 445 -38.69 -27.32 8.60
N PRO A 446 -39.25 -27.02 7.41
CA PRO A 446 -40.52 -26.30 7.31
C PRO A 446 -41.67 -27.13 7.91
N THR A 447 -42.68 -26.45 8.46
CA THR A 447 -43.90 -27.12 8.96
C THR A 447 -44.67 -27.80 7.81
N ALA A 448 -44.66 -27.19 6.62
CA ALA A 448 -45.09 -27.82 5.38
C ALA A 448 -44.17 -27.35 4.24
N GLY A 449 -43.61 -28.29 3.47
CA GLY A 449 -42.63 -27.99 2.42
C GLY A 449 -43.20 -27.36 1.14
N GLY A 450 -44.53 -27.37 0.96
CA GLY A 450 -45.19 -26.90 -0.26
C GLY A 450 -44.76 -27.66 -1.52
N THR A 451 -44.89 -27.05 -2.69
CA THR A 451 -44.53 -27.66 -3.99
C THR A 451 -43.93 -26.62 -4.96
N GLY A 452 -43.11 -27.07 -5.91
CA GLY A 452 -42.57 -26.23 -7.00
C GLY A 452 -41.45 -25.26 -6.61
N TYR A 453 -40.87 -25.39 -5.41
CA TYR A 453 -39.74 -24.57 -4.99
C TYR A 453 -38.41 -25.08 -5.55
N LEU A 454 -37.47 -24.15 -5.69
CA LEU A 454 -36.08 -24.43 -6.06
C LEU A 454 -35.15 -24.07 -4.90
N VAL A 455 -33.99 -24.75 -4.83
CA VAL A 455 -32.92 -24.36 -3.91
C VAL A 455 -32.49 -22.92 -4.21
N GLY A 456 -32.34 -22.11 -3.17
CA GLY A 456 -32.04 -20.68 -3.28
C GLY A 456 -33.27 -19.77 -3.36
N ASP A 457 -34.50 -20.32 -3.42
CA ASP A 457 -35.71 -19.50 -3.29
C ASP A 457 -35.74 -18.77 -1.95
N ILE A 458 -36.01 -17.47 -1.99
CA ILE A 458 -36.21 -16.64 -0.79
C ILE A 458 -37.70 -16.50 -0.52
N LEU A 459 -38.10 -16.93 0.66
CA LEU A 459 -39.49 -16.92 1.13
C LEU A 459 -39.66 -15.88 2.24
N THR A 460 -40.68 -15.05 2.14
CA THR A 460 -41.00 -14.01 3.12
C THR A 460 -42.12 -14.49 4.04
N CYS A 461 -41.87 -14.47 5.35
CA CYS A 461 -42.89 -14.76 6.35
C CYS A 461 -43.99 -13.69 6.28
N SER A 462 -45.23 -14.13 6.07
CA SER A 462 -46.37 -13.25 5.81
C SER A 462 -47.30 -13.10 7.02
N VAL A 463 -46.87 -13.53 8.22
CA VAL A 463 -47.69 -13.57 9.44
C VAL A 463 -46.97 -12.88 10.61
N GLY A 464 -47.66 -11.98 11.31
CA GLY A 464 -47.22 -11.31 12.55
C GLY A 464 -46.44 -10.02 12.35
N GLY A 465 -45.44 -10.00 11.46
CA GLY A 465 -44.60 -8.83 11.18
C GLY A 465 -44.34 -8.61 9.68
N THR A 466 -43.27 -7.87 9.34
CA THR A 466 -42.86 -7.60 7.94
C THR A 466 -41.37 -7.87 7.75
N GLY A 467 -41.00 -8.37 6.57
CA GLY A 467 -39.61 -8.43 6.10
C GLY A 467 -38.76 -9.60 6.62
N ALA A 468 -39.31 -10.48 7.49
CA ALA A 468 -38.59 -11.69 7.90
C ALA A 468 -38.56 -12.68 6.72
N ARG A 469 -37.37 -13.18 6.41
CA ARG A 469 -37.14 -14.00 5.21
C ARG A 469 -36.30 -15.22 5.55
N VAL A 470 -36.62 -16.32 4.88
CA VAL A 470 -35.83 -17.56 4.89
C VAL A 470 -35.42 -17.93 3.47
N ILE A 471 -34.31 -18.65 3.33
CA ILE A 471 -33.89 -19.22 2.05
C ILE A 471 -34.05 -20.74 2.07
N VAL A 472 -34.53 -21.31 0.95
CA VAL A 472 -34.59 -22.75 0.74
C VAL A 472 -33.18 -23.30 0.51
N THR A 473 -32.74 -24.22 1.37
CA THR A 473 -31.38 -24.79 1.30
C THR A 473 -31.36 -26.21 0.74
N ALA A 474 -32.48 -26.94 0.79
CA ALA A 474 -32.67 -28.21 0.11
C ALA A 474 -34.16 -28.47 -0.20
N ILE A 475 -34.39 -29.30 -1.20
CA ILE A 475 -35.71 -29.76 -1.64
C ILE A 475 -35.73 -31.28 -1.81
N ALA A 476 -36.89 -31.89 -1.60
CA ALA A 476 -37.23 -33.23 -2.03
C ALA A 476 -37.79 -33.20 -3.48
N PRO A 477 -38.01 -34.36 -4.13
CA PRO A 477 -38.55 -34.42 -5.49
C PRO A 477 -39.83 -33.58 -5.64
N THR A 478 -40.05 -33.01 -6.84
CA THR A 478 -41.17 -32.10 -7.16
C THR A 478 -41.12 -30.72 -6.46
N GLY A 479 -40.00 -30.37 -5.82
CA GLY A 479 -39.81 -29.03 -5.24
C GLY A 479 -40.47 -28.84 -3.89
N ILE A 480 -40.57 -29.92 -3.09
CA ILE A 480 -41.03 -29.86 -1.70
C ILE A 480 -39.86 -29.39 -0.85
N VAL A 481 -39.97 -28.25 -0.16
CA VAL A 481 -38.90 -27.72 0.70
C VAL A 481 -38.62 -28.68 1.85
N SER A 482 -37.36 -29.08 2.02
CA SER A 482 -36.92 -29.96 3.12
C SER A 482 -36.11 -29.23 4.17
N THR A 483 -35.33 -28.22 3.78
CA THR A 483 -34.56 -27.40 4.72
C THR A 483 -34.57 -25.92 4.36
N ILE A 484 -34.59 -25.07 5.38
CA ILE A 484 -34.56 -23.61 5.30
C ILE A 484 -33.54 -23.00 6.26
N GLU A 485 -33.16 -21.76 5.99
CA GLU A 485 -32.26 -20.97 6.84
C GLU A 485 -32.74 -19.52 6.91
N LEU A 486 -32.59 -18.86 8.07
CA LEU A 486 -32.94 -17.45 8.24
C LEU A 486 -31.97 -16.56 7.45
N VAL A 487 -32.52 -15.61 6.69
CA VAL A 487 -31.72 -14.60 5.95
C VAL A 487 -32.11 -13.17 6.30
N ALA A 488 -33.24 -12.95 6.96
CA ALA A 488 -33.59 -11.67 7.56
C ALA A 488 -34.51 -11.84 8.77
N SER A 489 -34.23 -11.13 9.86
CA SER A 489 -34.99 -11.18 11.13
C SER A 489 -36.30 -10.37 11.09
N GLY A 490 -36.47 -9.51 10.10
CA GLY A 490 -37.62 -8.60 9.98
C GLY A 490 -37.19 -7.15 9.78
N THR A 491 -38.15 -6.27 9.52
CA THR A 491 -37.92 -4.81 9.48
C THR A 491 -38.73 -4.06 10.54
N VAL A 492 -39.71 -4.73 11.17
CA VAL A 492 -40.61 -4.18 12.18
C VAL A 492 -40.93 -5.21 13.26
N THR A 493 -41.31 -4.74 14.45
CA THR A 493 -41.82 -5.58 15.54
C THR A 493 -43.16 -6.20 15.17
N GLY A 494 -43.38 -7.47 15.53
CA GLY A 494 -44.71 -8.11 15.41
C GLY A 494 -44.71 -9.63 15.31
N PHE A 495 -43.54 -10.25 15.11
CA PHE A 495 -43.46 -11.71 15.01
C PHE A 495 -43.74 -12.41 16.34
N THR A 496 -44.37 -13.58 16.25
CA THR A 496 -44.60 -14.48 17.38
C THR A 496 -44.09 -15.88 17.06
N THR A 497 -43.67 -16.62 18.08
CA THR A 497 -43.27 -18.03 17.92
C THR A 497 -44.45 -18.90 17.50
N GLY A 498 -44.16 -20.10 16.98
CA GLY A 498 -45.16 -21.10 16.61
C GLY A 498 -45.01 -21.62 15.17
N THR A 499 -45.71 -22.73 14.91
CA THR A 499 -45.71 -23.46 13.63
C THR A 499 -46.69 -22.86 12.63
N GLY A 500 -46.61 -23.30 11.36
CA GLY A 500 -47.61 -22.99 10.33
C GLY A 500 -47.61 -21.54 9.85
N LYS A 501 -46.50 -20.79 10.04
CA LYS A 501 -46.39 -19.42 9.55
C LYS A 501 -46.30 -19.43 8.02
N ALA A 502 -47.32 -18.88 7.37
CA ALA A 502 -47.38 -18.83 5.91
C ALA A 502 -46.25 -17.99 5.31
N THR A 503 -45.72 -18.43 4.17
CA THR A 503 -44.69 -17.71 3.42
C THR A 503 -45.16 -17.35 2.01
N THR A 504 -44.56 -16.29 1.45
CA THR A 504 -44.76 -15.83 0.06
C THR A 504 -43.41 -15.66 -0.63
N GLY A 505 -43.37 -15.64 -1.97
CA GLY A 505 -42.13 -15.57 -2.75
C GLY A 505 -41.58 -16.94 -3.16
N GLY A 506 -40.42 -16.95 -3.80
CA GLY A 506 -39.88 -18.14 -4.48
C GLY A 506 -40.63 -18.50 -5.76
N THR A 507 -40.32 -19.66 -6.36
CA THR A 507 -41.02 -20.16 -7.55
C THR A 507 -42.19 -21.09 -7.22
N GLY A 508 -42.26 -21.58 -5.97
CA GLY A 508 -43.27 -22.52 -5.50
C GLY A 508 -44.44 -21.89 -4.75
N SER A 509 -45.28 -22.73 -4.15
CA SER A 509 -46.41 -22.30 -3.31
C SER A 509 -46.65 -23.24 -2.12
N GLY A 510 -47.30 -22.72 -1.07
CA GLY A 510 -47.77 -23.53 0.08
C GLY A 510 -46.71 -23.93 1.10
N CYS A 511 -45.56 -23.24 1.17
CA CYS A 511 -44.56 -23.49 2.21
C CYS A 511 -44.96 -22.74 3.50
N THR A 512 -44.87 -23.44 4.64
CA THR A 512 -45.08 -22.85 5.97
C THR A 512 -43.91 -23.17 6.87
N ILE A 513 -43.55 -22.22 7.76
CA ILE A 513 -42.38 -22.33 8.64
C ILE A 513 -42.77 -22.29 10.11
N GLU A 514 -41.84 -22.70 10.97
CA GLU A 514 -41.94 -22.54 12.41
C GLU A 514 -40.93 -21.49 12.90
N ILE A 515 -41.43 -20.46 13.59
CA ILE A 515 -40.57 -19.51 14.31
C ILE A 515 -40.34 -20.08 15.71
N THR A 516 -39.09 -20.45 15.99
CA THR A 516 -38.71 -21.10 17.26
C THR A 516 -38.32 -20.09 18.34
N SER A 517 -37.83 -18.92 17.96
CA SER A 517 -37.56 -17.83 18.91
C SER A 517 -37.71 -16.44 18.28
N ILE A 518 -38.06 -15.48 19.13
CA ILE A 518 -38.09 -14.04 18.84
C ILE A 518 -37.29 -13.29 19.90
N GLY A 519 -36.78 -12.12 19.56
CA GLY A 519 -36.07 -11.26 20.49
C GLY A 519 -35.76 -9.89 19.92
N ALA A 520 -35.08 -9.07 20.73
CA ALA A 520 -34.57 -7.80 20.25
C ALA A 520 -33.44 -8.06 19.23
N THR A 521 -33.61 -7.49 18.04
CA THR A 521 -32.66 -7.60 16.93
C THR A 521 -32.34 -6.21 16.40
N CYS A 522 -31.31 -6.09 15.57
CA CYS A 522 -30.94 -4.85 14.92
C CYS A 522 -30.63 -5.13 13.45
N LEU A 523 -31.36 -4.46 12.55
CA LEU A 523 -31.09 -4.48 11.12
C LEU A 523 -29.96 -3.49 10.82
N ILE A 524 -28.81 -4.03 10.48
CA ILE A 524 -27.60 -3.28 10.16
C ILE A 524 -27.57 -2.99 8.66
N THR A 525 -27.24 -1.76 8.30
CA THR A 525 -26.93 -1.37 6.92
C THR A 525 -25.49 -0.85 6.85
N THR A 526 -24.66 -1.48 6.04
CA THR A 526 -23.27 -1.05 5.80
C THR A 526 -23.21 0.02 4.71
N ALA A 527 -22.16 0.85 4.76
CA ALA A 527 -21.93 1.91 3.77
C ALA A 527 -21.48 1.39 2.39
N SER A 528 -20.87 0.20 2.38
CA SER A 528 -20.44 -0.52 1.17
C SER A 528 -21.00 -1.93 1.19
N ALA A 529 -20.99 -2.61 0.04
CA ALA A 529 -21.24 -4.04 -0.01
C ALA A 529 -20.28 -4.79 0.94
N SER A 530 -20.81 -5.81 1.58
CA SER A 530 -20.13 -6.64 2.56
C SER A 530 -20.03 -8.08 2.05
N TRP A 531 -19.14 -8.82 2.68
CA TRP A 531 -18.83 -10.22 2.38
C TRP A 531 -19.23 -11.12 3.55
N PHE A 532 -20.05 -10.59 4.46
CA PHE A 532 -20.55 -11.27 5.64
C PHE A 532 -21.59 -12.32 5.28
N LYS A 533 -21.62 -13.40 6.06
CA LYS A 533 -22.52 -14.55 5.92
C LYS A 533 -23.30 -14.75 7.22
N THR A 534 -24.45 -15.41 7.11
CA THR A 534 -25.18 -15.90 8.28
C THR A 534 -24.26 -16.79 9.13
N GLY A 535 -24.24 -16.57 10.44
CA GLY A 535 -23.39 -17.27 11.39
C GLY A 535 -22.02 -16.63 11.64
N ASP A 536 -21.59 -15.65 10.84
CA ASP A 536 -20.34 -14.93 11.07
C ASP A 536 -20.38 -14.15 12.39
N SER A 537 -19.24 -14.06 13.08
CA SER A 537 -19.08 -13.22 14.27
C SER A 537 -18.43 -11.88 13.89
N VAL A 538 -19.12 -10.78 14.20
CA VAL A 538 -18.69 -9.42 13.91
C VAL A 538 -18.67 -8.56 15.18
N THR A 539 -17.74 -7.62 15.26
CA THR A 539 -17.64 -6.66 16.37
C THR A 539 -17.92 -5.25 15.87
N PHE A 540 -18.74 -4.50 16.60
CA PHE A 540 -18.96 -3.08 16.31
C PHE A 540 -18.07 -2.19 17.18
N SER A 541 -17.82 -0.98 16.69
CA SER A 541 -17.13 0.08 17.42
C SER A 541 -17.76 1.44 17.08
N GLY A 542 -17.64 2.39 17.99
CA GLY A 542 -18.12 3.77 17.78
C GLY A 542 -19.58 4.01 18.16
N CYS A 543 -20.28 3.03 18.75
CA CYS A 543 -21.64 3.23 19.25
C CYS A 543 -21.62 3.93 20.62
N SER A 544 -22.59 4.81 20.87
CA SER A 544 -22.79 5.45 22.17
C SER A 544 -23.33 4.48 23.23
N ASP A 545 -24.11 3.48 22.79
CA ASP A 545 -24.56 2.38 23.64
C ASP A 545 -23.52 1.24 23.59
N GLY A 546 -22.93 0.94 24.74
CA GLY A 546 -21.90 -0.09 24.89
C GLY A 546 -22.37 -1.50 24.53
N ALA A 547 -23.68 -1.79 24.56
CA ALA A 547 -24.21 -3.10 24.19
C ALA A 547 -23.95 -3.48 22.72
N TYR A 548 -23.79 -2.48 21.84
CA TYR A 548 -23.41 -2.72 20.45
C TYR A 548 -21.90 -2.94 20.29
N ASN A 549 -21.05 -2.32 21.11
CA ASN A 549 -19.58 -2.39 21.00
C ASN A 549 -18.99 -3.72 21.51
N ALA A 550 -19.62 -4.83 21.13
CA ALA A 550 -19.27 -6.19 21.51
C ALA A 550 -19.32 -7.09 20.26
N ALA A 551 -18.92 -8.36 20.42
CA ALA A 551 -19.06 -9.36 19.37
C ALA A 551 -20.52 -9.84 19.28
N HIS A 552 -21.03 -9.94 18.06
CA HIS A 552 -22.37 -10.41 17.73
C HIS A 552 -22.30 -11.47 16.63
N THR A 553 -23.22 -12.42 16.67
CA THR A 553 -23.40 -13.40 15.59
C THR A 553 -24.45 -12.89 14.61
N ILE A 554 -24.15 -12.96 13.32
CA ILE A 554 -25.08 -12.59 12.26
C ILE A 554 -26.19 -13.64 12.18
N LEU A 555 -27.43 -13.19 12.38
CA LEU A 555 -28.64 -14.02 12.32
C LEU A 555 -29.08 -14.29 10.88
N GLY A 556 -28.85 -13.34 9.98
CA GLY A 556 -29.22 -13.43 8.57
C GLY A 556 -28.55 -12.36 7.73
N ALA A 557 -27.96 -12.74 6.60
CA ALA A 557 -27.42 -11.82 5.59
C ALA A 557 -28.37 -11.76 4.38
N GLY A 558 -29.26 -10.76 4.39
CA GLY A 558 -30.39 -10.69 3.45
C GLY A 558 -30.18 -9.81 2.22
N SER A 559 -29.01 -9.17 2.11
CA SER A 559 -28.53 -8.45 0.94
C SER A 559 -27.01 -8.31 1.00
N THR A 560 -26.38 -7.70 -0.01
CA THR A 560 -24.95 -7.39 0.04
C THR A 560 -24.62 -6.28 1.06
N THR A 561 -25.57 -5.43 1.45
CA THR A 561 -25.34 -4.27 2.34
C THR A 561 -26.09 -4.36 3.66
N THR A 562 -26.84 -5.43 3.93
CA THR A 562 -27.67 -5.53 5.14
C THR A 562 -27.61 -6.90 5.78
N PHE A 563 -27.56 -6.92 7.11
CA PHE A 563 -27.62 -8.13 7.91
C PHE A 563 -28.23 -7.85 9.29
N ASP A 564 -28.70 -8.91 9.95
CA ASP A 564 -29.33 -8.80 11.27
C ASP A 564 -28.45 -9.39 12.37
N VAL A 565 -28.47 -8.76 13.54
CA VAL A 565 -27.84 -9.28 14.77
C VAL A 565 -28.83 -9.24 15.92
N ALA A 566 -28.68 -10.15 16.89
CA ALA A 566 -29.37 -10.03 18.17
C ALA A 566 -28.77 -8.85 18.97
N THR A 567 -29.57 -8.17 19.79
CA THR A 567 -29.05 -7.09 20.63
C THR A 567 -29.78 -7.02 21.97
N SER A 568 -29.05 -6.62 23.01
CA SER A 568 -29.61 -6.25 24.32
C SER A 568 -29.81 -4.73 24.47
N ALA A 569 -29.41 -3.94 23.47
CA ALA A 569 -29.51 -2.48 23.50
C ALA A 569 -30.98 -2.02 23.61
N ALA A 570 -31.19 -0.89 24.27
CA ALA A 570 -32.53 -0.31 24.45
C ALA A 570 -33.02 0.45 23.21
N GLY A 571 -32.10 0.98 22.39
CA GLY A 571 -32.39 1.79 21.21
C GLY A 571 -31.65 1.34 19.95
N SER A 572 -31.94 2.01 18.84
CA SER A 572 -31.17 1.91 17.60
C SER A 572 -29.73 2.39 17.79
N MET A 573 -28.82 1.96 16.92
CA MET A 573 -27.42 2.38 16.98
C MET A 573 -27.30 3.89 16.78
N ALA A 574 -26.52 4.55 17.64
CA ALA A 574 -26.16 5.95 17.53
C ALA A 574 -24.64 6.09 17.68
N ALA A 575 -24.02 6.96 16.88
CA ALA A 575 -22.57 7.12 16.89
C ALA A 575 -22.12 8.02 18.03
N SER A 576 -21.05 7.64 18.73
CA SER A 576 -20.43 8.48 19.77
C SER A 576 -19.80 9.75 19.19
N ASN A 577 -19.28 9.65 17.96
CA ASN A 577 -18.71 10.76 17.20
C ASN A 577 -19.16 10.65 15.74
N SER A 578 -19.28 11.78 15.04
CA SER A 578 -19.68 11.81 13.63
C SER A 578 -18.70 12.62 12.79
N GLN A 579 -18.49 12.23 11.53
CA GLN A 579 -17.73 13.03 10.56
C GLN A 579 -18.32 14.44 10.50
N SER A 580 -17.43 15.44 10.42
CA SER A 580 -17.82 16.83 10.24
C SER A 580 -16.81 17.56 9.36
N THR A 581 -17.03 18.85 9.13
CA THR A 581 -16.07 19.69 8.39
C THR A 581 -14.82 20.05 9.20
N THR A 582 -14.68 19.57 10.43
CA THR A 582 -13.51 19.82 11.29
C THR A 582 -13.02 18.57 12.01
N VAL A 583 -13.75 17.46 11.92
CA VAL A 583 -13.47 16.22 12.64
C VAL A 583 -13.51 15.04 11.68
N ILE A 584 -12.43 14.26 11.68
CA ILE A 584 -12.36 12.93 11.06
C ILE A 584 -12.53 11.90 12.17
N VAL A 585 -13.46 10.97 11.99
CA VAL A 585 -13.76 9.90 12.96
C VAL A 585 -13.33 8.54 12.41
N ASP A 586 -12.66 7.76 13.23
CA ASP A 586 -12.36 6.35 12.99
C ASP A 586 -12.41 5.59 14.33
N PRO A 587 -13.53 4.92 14.65
CA PRO A 587 -13.71 4.21 15.91
C PRO A 587 -12.91 2.89 15.97
N THR A 588 -12.26 2.48 14.89
CA THR A 588 -11.41 1.28 14.87
C THR A 588 -10.02 1.53 15.45
N LYS A 589 -9.71 2.80 15.71
CA LYS A 589 -8.41 3.24 16.22
C LYS A 589 -8.40 3.32 17.74
N SER A 590 -7.19 3.32 18.27
CA SER A 590 -6.92 3.48 19.69
C SER A 590 -5.65 4.32 19.86
N TRP A 591 -5.69 5.53 19.32
CA TRP A 591 -4.56 6.46 19.35
C TRP A 591 -4.26 6.94 20.76
N THR A 592 -2.99 7.27 21.01
CA THR A 592 -2.62 8.08 22.17
C THR A 592 -3.08 9.51 21.92
N VAL A 593 -3.76 10.12 22.90
CA VAL A 593 -4.24 11.50 22.80
C VAL A 593 -3.08 12.43 22.43
N ASN A 594 -3.31 13.29 21.43
CA ASN A 594 -2.34 14.23 20.87
C ASN A 594 -1.10 13.64 20.16
N GLU A 595 -1.01 12.32 19.96
CA GLU A 595 0.14 11.72 19.28
C GLU A 595 0.31 12.15 17.82
N HIS A 596 -0.77 12.58 17.16
CA HIS A 596 -0.78 13.00 15.76
C HIS A 596 -0.74 14.51 15.56
N VAL A 597 -0.74 15.30 16.63
CA VAL A 597 -0.64 16.76 16.55
C VAL A 597 0.65 17.16 15.84
N GLY A 598 0.52 18.05 14.86
CA GLY A 598 1.64 18.52 14.05
C GLY A 598 2.00 17.64 12.85
N LYS A 599 1.26 16.54 12.63
CA LYS A 599 1.34 15.72 11.42
C LYS A 599 0.28 16.15 10.41
N LEU A 600 0.37 15.62 9.19
CA LEU A 600 -0.62 15.82 8.15
C LEU A 600 -1.56 14.63 8.08
N VAL A 601 -2.85 14.89 7.89
CA VAL A 601 -3.83 13.91 7.43
C VAL A 601 -4.18 14.20 5.98
N HIS A 602 -4.13 13.16 5.15
CA HIS A 602 -4.54 13.20 3.75
C HIS A 602 -5.82 12.40 3.60
N LEU A 603 -6.96 13.09 3.52
CA LEU A 603 -8.27 12.48 3.37
C LEU A 603 -8.64 12.41 1.89
N SER A 604 -9.02 11.22 1.42
CA SER A 604 -9.42 10.96 0.04
C SER A 604 -10.78 10.29 -0.02
N VAL A 605 -11.60 10.65 -1.00
CA VAL A 605 -12.83 9.90 -1.31
C VAL A 605 -12.49 8.50 -1.84
N ALA A 606 -13.50 7.67 -2.10
CA ALA A 606 -13.29 6.33 -2.67
C ALA A 606 -12.89 6.34 -4.15
N GLY A 607 -12.32 5.22 -4.61
CA GLY A 607 -11.90 4.99 -6.01
C GLY A 607 -10.39 5.08 -6.22
N THR A 608 -9.96 4.86 -7.47
CA THR A 608 -8.54 4.78 -7.86
C THR A 608 -7.91 6.12 -8.20
N ALA A 609 -8.70 7.16 -8.45
CA ALA A 609 -8.23 8.53 -8.72
C ALA A 609 -8.93 9.57 -7.82
N PRO A 610 -8.94 9.38 -6.49
CA PRO A 610 -9.84 10.12 -5.61
C PRO A 610 -9.43 11.58 -5.45
N THR A 611 -10.42 12.48 -5.43
CA THR A 611 -10.25 13.84 -4.92
C THR A 611 -9.85 13.78 -3.45
N ALA A 612 -8.94 14.65 -3.04
CA ALA A 612 -8.37 14.58 -1.70
C ALA A 612 -8.02 15.96 -1.14
N GLN A 613 -7.95 16.04 0.18
CA GLN A 613 -7.51 17.22 0.92
C GLN A 613 -6.46 16.83 1.96
N ILE A 614 -5.45 17.68 2.11
CA ILE A 614 -4.37 17.50 3.09
C ILE A 614 -4.49 18.60 4.13
N ARG A 615 -4.51 18.22 5.41
CA ARG A 615 -4.69 19.14 6.54
C ARG A 615 -3.72 18.86 7.67
N TRP A 616 -3.35 19.92 8.38
CA TRP A 616 -2.60 19.86 9.62
C TRP A 616 -3.51 19.41 10.77
N ILE A 617 -3.05 18.43 11.56
CA ILE A 617 -3.77 17.94 12.73
C ILE A 617 -3.47 18.83 13.93
N THR A 618 -4.52 19.41 14.52
CA THR A 618 -4.40 20.32 15.67
C THR A 618 -4.66 19.62 17.01
N ALA A 619 -5.45 18.55 17.02
CA ALA A 619 -5.70 17.70 18.17
C ALA A 619 -6.11 16.29 17.71
N ASN A 620 -5.90 15.28 18.55
CA ASN A 620 -6.52 13.97 18.35
C ASN A 620 -6.91 13.32 19.68
N THR A 621 -8.04 12.62 19.68
CA THR A 621 -8.41 11.66 20.74
C THR A 621 -7.95 10.26 20.33
N ALA A 622 -8.45 9.21 21.01
CA ALA A 622 -8.20 7.83 20.61
C ALA A 622 -8.81 7.44 19.25
N THR A 623 -9.87 8.13 18.81
CA THR A 623 -10.67 7.75 17.62
C THR A 623 -11.04 8.93 16.72
N THR A 624 -10.55 10.14 17.02
CA THR A 624 -10.87 11.33 16.22
C THR A 624 -9.65 12.20 15.98
N LEU A 625 -9.60 12.84 14.81
CA LEU A 625 -8.65 13.90 14.47
C LEU A 625 -9.43 15.21 14.34
N THR A 626 -8.88 16.29 14.90
CA THR A 626 -9.37 17.66 14.69
C THR A 626 -8.45 18.40 13.73
N VAL A 627 -9.04 19.07 12.74
CA VAL A 627 -8.35 19.82 11.68
C VAL A 627 -9.07 21.14 11.39
N ALA A 628 -8.40 22.05 10.67
CA ALA A 628 -9.08 23.17 10.03
C ALA A 628 -10.11 22.68 8.98
N THR A 629 -10.94 23.58 8.46
CA THR A 629 -12.05 23.21 7.56
C THR A 629 -11.62 22.24 6.45
N ILE A 630 -12.31 21.10 6.43
CA ILE A 630 -12.15 19.98 5.48
C ILE A 630 -13.53 19.55 4.97
N VAL A 631 -13.57 18.88 3.83
CA VAL A 631 -14.76 18.15 3.39
C VAL A 631 -14.98 16.97 4.34
N ALA A 632 -16.20 16.82 4.85
CA ALA A 632 -16.55 15.71 5.73
C ALA A 632 -16.28 14.38 4.99
N GLY A 633 -15.58 13.46 5.65
CA GLY A 633 -15.32 12.14 5.10
C GLY A 633 -16.62 11.40 4.80
N VAL A 634 -16.67 10.68 3.68
CA VAL A 634 -17.81 9.82 3.36
C VAL A 634 -17.69 8.55 4.22
N ASN A 635 -18.66 8.36 5.11
CA ASN A 635 -18.72 7.25 6.06
C ASN A 635 -18.48 5.90 5.36
N GLY A 636 -17.50 5.14 5.84
CA GLY A 636 -17.16 3.79 5.38
C GLY A 636 -16.43 3.70 4.05
N THR A 637 -16.14 4.80 3.36
CA THR A 637 -15.55 4.77 2.01
C THR A 637 -14.38 5.75 1.81
N SER A 638 -14.31 6.86 2.56
CA SER A 638 -13.15 7.75 2.45
C SER A 638 -11.94 7.19 3.19
N LYS A 639 -10.80 7.10 2.49
CA LYS A 639 -9.52 6.63 3.04
C LYS A 639 -8.69 7.80 3.52
N TYR A 640 -7.92 7.61 4.59
CA TYR A 640 -6.94 8.59 5.03
C TYR A 640 -5.60 7.95 5.36
N ALA A 641 -4.54 8.74 5.23
CA ALA A 641 -3.23 8.44 5.78
C ALA A 641 -2.74 9.60 6.65
N ILE A 642 -2.08 9.26 7.76
CA ILE A 642 -1.39 10.18 8.66
C ILE A 642 0.10 10.02 8.42
N TYR A 643 0.75 11.11 8.03
CA TYR A 643 2.18 11.12 7.76
C TYR A 643 2.84 12.41 8.24
N ASP A 644 4.17 12.38 8.28
CA ASP A 644 4.95 13.52 8.74
C ASP A 644 4.68 14.78 7.91
N SER A 645 4.65 15.93 8.57
CA SER A 645 4.60 17.23 7.89
C SER A 645 5.92 17.59 7.23
N LYS A 646 7.03 17.00 7.69
CA LYS A 646 8.31 17.00 6.99
C LYS A 646 8.21 16.14 5.73
N VAL A 647 8.23 16.82 4.58
CA VAL A 647 8.24 16.15 3.27
C VAL A 647 9.58 15.46 3.04
N PHE A 648 9.60 14.34 2.32
CA PHE A 648 10.85 13.68 1.93
C PHE A 648 11.75 14.62 1.12
N GLY A 649 13.01 14.76 1.56
CA GLY A 649 13.98 15.65 0.91
C GLY A 649 14.00 17.09 1.42
N THR A 650 13.33 17.37 2.54
CA THR A 650 13.39 18.65 3.25
C THR A 650 14.83 19.01 3.63
N ASP A 651 15.20 20.28 3.54
CA ASP A 651 16.54 20.79 3.87
C ASP A 651 16.70 21.13 5.37
N ASN A 652 17.92 21.40 5.84
CA ASN A 652 18.15 21.86 7.22
C ASN A 652 18.96 23.15 7.27
N GLN A 653 18.70 23.92 8.33
CA GLN A 653 19.40 25.16 8.57
C GLN A 653 20.90 24.96 8.81
N PHE A 654 21.27 23.92 9.58
CA PHE A 654 22.66 23.57 9.86
C PHE A 654 23.03 22.21 9.28
N LYS A 655 24.23 22.12 8.70
CA LYS A 655 24.80 20.89 8.11
C LYS A 655 25.70 20.09 9.07
N PRO A 656 26.47 20.71 9.99
CA PRO A 656 27.27 19.95 10.95
C PRO A 656 26.41 19.07 11.86
N ALA A 657 26.83 17.83 12.09
CA ALA A 657 26.08 16.82 12.86
C ALA A 657 25.75 17.28 14.31
N ASN A 658 26.69 17.98 14.95
CA ASN A 658 26.53 18.53 16.30
C ASN A 658 25.62 19.77 16.36
N GLN A 659 25.19 20.33 15.23
CA GLN A 659 24.28 21.48 15.16
C GLN A 659 22.92 21.13 14.57
N GLN A 660 22.67 19.85 14.25
CA GLN A 660 21.41 19.41 13.67
C GLN A 660 20.21 19.70 14.58
N ASN A 661 19.05 19.80 13.95
CA ASN A 661 17.76 20.08 14.58
C ASN A 661 17.08 18.85 15.19
N TRP A 662 17.72 17.68 15.25
CA TRP A 662 17.17 16.49 15.90
C TRP A 662 18.22 15.82 16.78
N GLY A 663 17.77 15.00 17.73
CA GLY A 663 18.66 14.22 18.58
C GLY A 663 17.93 13.50 19.70
N HIS A 664 18.73 12.98 20.63
CA HIS A 664 18.27 12.36 21.87
C HIS A 664 18.69 13.26 23.02
N ALA A 665 17.76 13.63 23.90
CA ALA A 665 18.10 14.41 25.08
C ALA A 665 19.04 13.60 25.98
N SER A 666 19.96 14.27 26.65
CA SER A 666 20.76 13.72 27.75
C SER A 666 20.05 13.87 29.11
N GLY A 667 18.99 14.69 29.18
CA GLY A 667 18.21 15.00 30.39
C GLY A 667 17.47 16.33 30.25
N GLY A 668 16.99 16.88 31.36
CA GLY A 668 16.33 18.19 31.37
C GLY A 668 15.46 18.44 32.60
N SER A 669 14.53 19.37 32.46
CA SER A 669 13.47 19.68 33.43
C SER A 669 12.15 19.86 32.68
N THR A 670 11.06 20.13 33.40
CA THR A 670 9.77 20.47 32.77
C THR A 670 9.82 21.75 31.91
N THR A 671 10.90 22.55 31.97
CA THR A 671 11.09 23.79 31.20
C THR A 671 12.32 23.75 30.30
N THR A 672 13.09 22.66 30.31
CA THR A 672 14.34 22.56 29.54
C THR A 672 14.58 21.17 28.99
N LEU A 673 15.17 21.10 27.80
CA LEU A 673 15.73 19.88 27.21
C LEU A 673 17.23 20.09 27.03
N ALA A 674 18.04 19.23 27.67
CA ALA A 674 19.49 19.24 27.53
C ALA A 674 19.94 18.10 26.61
N ASP A 675 20.81 18.40 25.64
CA ASP A 675 21.45 17.43 24.74
C ASP A 675 22.95 17.75 24.67
N SER A 676 23.74 16.92 25.34
CA SER A 676 25.20 17.07 25.44
C SER A 676 25.95 16.72 24.16
N SER A 677 25.28 16.09 23.19
CA SER A 677 25.86 15.79 21.87
C SER A 677 25.88 17.01 20.94
N LYS A 678 25.21 18.11 21.35
CA LYS A 678 25.01 19.30 20.52
C LYS A 678 25.98 20.43 20.86
N SER A 679 26.16 21.31 19.88
CA SER A 679 26.91 22.55 19.98
C SER A 679 26.22 23.63 19.13
N TRP A 680 24.95 23.88 19.44
CA TRP A 680 24.12 24.86 18.74
C TRP A 680 24.67 26.28 18.86
N VAL A 681 24.35 27.10 17.86
CA VAL A 681 24.55 28.54 17.98
C VAL A 681 23.53 29.08 18.99
N VAL A 682 24.00 29.89 19.94
CA VAL A 682 23.13 30.45 20.99
C VAL A 682 21.98 31.23 20.35
N ASN A 683 20.75 30.93 20.81
CA ASN A 683 19.50 31.50 20.31
C ASN A 683 19.21 31.29 18.82
N SER A 684 19.88 30.38 18.12
CA SER A 684 19.52 30.05 16.73
C SER A 684 18.18 29.35 16.60
N TRP A 685 17.70 28.70 17.67
CA TRP A 685 16.42 27.99 17.73
C TRP A 685 15.35 28.75 18.52
N ALA A 686 15.67 29.93 19.05
CA ALA A 686 14.68 30.78 19.71
C ALA A 686 13.52 31.08 18.74
N GLY A 687 12.29 30.87 19.18
CA GLY A 687 11.09 31.08 18.36
C GLY A 687 10.74 29.94 17.40
N TYR A 688 11.52 28.86 17.36
CA TYR A 688 11.19 27.65 16.61
C TYR A 688 10.26 26.74 17.41
N LYS A 689 9.71 25.73 16.74
CA LYS A 689 8.85 24.71 17.34
C LYS A 689 9.59 23.38 17.36
N LEU A 690 9.46 22.59 18.43
CA LEU A 690 9.97 21.23 18.50
C LEU A 690 8.83 20.22 18.73
N ARG A 691 9.04 19.01 18.23
CA ARG A 691 8.20 17.84 18.45
C ARG A 691 9.01 16.76 19.13
N ILE A 692 8.40 16.05 20.08
CA ILE A 692 8.97 14.81 20.62
C ILE A 692 8.48 13.67 19.71
N GLU A 693 9.39 13.07 18.97
CA GLU A 693 9.11 12.00 18.00
C GLU A 693 8.82 10.67 18.71
N SER A 694 9.51 10.41 19.82
CA SER A 694 9.36 9.19 20.61
C SER A 694 10.00 9.30 22.01
N GLY A 695 9.69 8.32 22.86
CA GLY A 695 10.19 8.23 24.23
C GLY A 695 9.43 9.12 25.21
N THR A 696 10.06 9.47 26.33
CA THR A 696 9.46 10.35 27.35
C THR A 696 9.07 11.71 26.74
N GLY A 697 7.83 12.14 27.00
CA GLY A 697 7.26 13.36 26.40
C GLY A 697 6.60 13.18 25.04
N PHE A 698 6.61 11.97 24.47
CA PHE A 698 5.79 11.66 23.28
C PHE A 698 4.32 12.05 23.50
N ALA A 699 3.67 12.54 22.44
CA ALA A 699 2.29 13.04 22.46
C ALA A 699 2.04 14.31 23.30
N SER A 700 3.09 15.08 23.64
CA SER A 700 2.95 16.43 24.24
C SER A 700 2.55 17.52 23.22
N GLY A 701 2.32 17.17 21.96
CA GLY A 701 2.04 18.11 20.87
C GLY A 701 3.29 18.85 20.38
N ILE A 702 3.09 20.09 19.92
CA ILE A 702 4.16 20.95 19.40
C ILE A 702 4.55 21.99 20.46
N ILE A 703 5.84 22.03 20.80
CA ILE A 703 6.38 22.84 21.89
C ILE A 703 7.14 24.03 21.30
N SER A 704 6.89 25.24 21.80
CA SER A 704 7.57 26.46 21.33
C SER A 704 8.85 26.71 22.13
N ILE A 705 9.97 26.91 21.43
CA ILE A 705 11.27 27.22 22.03
C ILE A 705 11.35 28.72 22.30
N THR A 706 11.67 29.08 23.54
CA THR A 706 11.82 30.48 23.96
C THR A 706 13.27 30.95 23.76
N SER A 707 14.25 30.10 24.07
CA SER A 707 15.68 30.38 23.91
C SER A 707 16.48 29.08 23.83
N ASN A 708 17.75 29.17 23.40
CA ASN A 708 18.66 28.03 23.51
C ASN A 708 20.11 28.45 23.81
N THR A 709 20.81 27.62 24.57
CA THR A 709 22.28 27.63 24.67
C THR A 709 22.86 26.67 23.62
N ALA A 710 24.16 26.36 23.73
CA ALA A 710 24.81 25.37 22.86
C ALA A 710 24.27 23.93 23.03
N THR A 711 23.74 23.60 24.21
CA THR A 711 23.33 22.23 24.57
C THR A 711 21.95 22.17 25.22
N THR A 712 21.23 23.28 25.33
CA THR A 712 19.95 23.31 26.06
C THR A 712 18.92 24.15 25.32
N LEU A 713 17.72 23.58 25.10
CA LEU A 713 16.52 24.29 24.66
C LEU A 713 15.70 24.68 25.89
N THR A 714 15.16 25.89 25.91
CA THR A 714 14.27 26.39 26.97
C THR A 714 12.88 26.65 26.41
N TYR A 715 11.84 26.21 27.12
CA TYR A 715 10.44 26.35 26.73
C TYR A 715 9.52 26.49 27.95
N THR A 716 8.24 26.77 27.72
CA THR A 716 7.22 26.83 28.78
C THR A 716 6.99 25.47 29.43
N THR A 717 6.59 25.44 30.70
CA THR A 717 6.39 24.21 31.48
C THR A 717 5.59 23.14 30.72
N GLN A 718 6.17 21.93 30.66
CA GLN A 718 5.60 20.72 30.07
C GLN A 718 5.17 19.72 31.15
N SER A 719 4.36 18.73 30.77
CA SER A 719 3.90 17.65 31.65
C SER A 719 4.90 16.50 31.83
N PHE A 720 6.10 16.63 31.27
CA PHE A 720 7.16 15.62 31.31
C PHE A 720 8.51 16.27 31.59
N THR A 721 9.47 15.44 32.02
CA THR A 721 10.88 15.80 32.16
C THR A 721 11.67 15.02 31.13
N PRO A 722 12.42 15.66 30.21
CA PRO A 722 13.23 14.94 29.22
C PRO A 722 14.29 14.03 29.85
N ASP A 723 14.53 12.90 29.21
CA ASP A 723 15.52 11.89 29.58
C ASP A 723 16.22 11.31 28.33
N ALA A 724 17.08 10.31 28.52
CA ALA A 724 17.82 9.63 27.45
C ALA A 724 16.95 8.95 26.38
N THR A 725 15.66 8.75 26.64
CA THR A 725 14.72 8.18 25.66
C THR A 725 14.04 9.26 24.82
N THR A 726 14.10 10.52 25.25
CA THR A 726 13.40 11.66 24.62
C THR A 726 14.07 12.00 23.29
N HIS A 727 13.49 11.48 22.21
CA HIS A 727 13.93 11.76 20.84
C HIS A 727 13.12 12.91 20.26
N TYR A 728 13.79 13.96 19.79
CA TYR A 728 13.16 15.22 19.39
C TYR A 728 13.60 15.69 18.01
N GLU A 729 12.76 16.50 17.38
CA GLU A 729 13.08 17.26 16.16
C GLU A 729 12.53 18.68 16.24
N ILE A 730 13.31 19.67 15.79
CA ILE A 730 12.94 21.09 15.68
C ILE A 730 12.50 21.36 14.24
N ALA A 731 11.32 21.96 14.08
CA ALA A 731 10.72 22.32 12.79
C ALA A 731 11.40 23.58 12.22
N ASP A 732 12.52 23.40 11.52
CA ASP A 732 13.34 24.49 11.00
C ASP A 732 12.97 24.94 9.58
N SER A 733 12.59 23.97 8.76
CA SER A 733 12.39 24.07 7.30
C SER A 733 10.98 23.68 6.88
N TRP A 734 10.10 23.36 7.82
CA TRP A 734 8.71 22.98 7.58
C TRP A 734 7.81 23.51 8.70
N GLY A 735 6.51 23.62 8.42
CA GLY A 735 5.51 23.98 9.42
C GLY A 735 4.25 24.64 8.84
N LEU A 736 3.58 25.45 9.66
CA LEU A 736 2.26 26.05 9.39
C LEU A 736 2.38 27.56 9.18
N MET A 737 1.83 28.08 8.09
CA MET A 737 1.88 29.50 7.73
C MET A 737 1.08 30.39 8.69
N THR A 738 1.56 31.61 8.95
CA THR A 738 0.81 32.65 9.69
C THR A 738 0.35 33.79 8.80
N ALA A 739 1.01 34.02 7.66
CA ALA A 739 0.55 34.95 6.63
C ALA A 739 1.17 34.57 5.28
N ALA A 740 0.49 34.91 4.18
CA ALA A 740 1.03 34.72 2.84
C ALA A 740 0.46 35.72 1.84
N SER A 741 1.16 35.88 0.72
CA SER A 741 0.68 36.51 -0.52
C SER A 741 0.98 35.58 -1.69
N THR A 742 0.71 36.01 -2.93
CA THR A 742 1.08 35.24 -4.12
C THR A 742 2.59 35.14 -4.34
N THR A 743 3.43 35.90 -3.63
CA THR A 743 4.90 35.90 -3.81
C THR A 743 5.68 35.87 -2.49
N THR A 744 5.00 35.79 -1.35
CA THR A 744 5.65 35.77 -0.03
C THR A 744 4.97 34.78 0.89
N VAL A 745 5.75 34.06 1.69
CA VAL A 745 5.25 33.18 2.76
C VAL A 745 5.91 33.57 4.07
N THR A 746 5.08 33.77 5.09
CA THR A 746 5.50 34.00 6.47
C THR A 746 4.99 32.84 7.31
N GLU A 747 5.92 32.07 7.87
CA GLU A 747 5.51 30.99 8.76
C GLU A 747 5.19 31.50 10.15
N THR A 748 6.12 32.24 10.77
CA THR A 748 5.95 32.79 12.11
C THR A 748 6.76 34.07 12.21
N ALA A 749 6.34 34.97 13.09
CA ALA A 749 7.09 36.19 13.40
C ALA A 749 8.38 35.93 14.21
N THR A 750 8.67 34.66 14.55
CA THR A 750 9.69 34.29 15.54
C THR A 750 10.84 33.42 15.02
N LYS A 751 10.82 32.97 13.75
CA LYS A 751 11.95 32.23 13.18
C LYS A 751 13.16 33.15 12.96
N ASN A 752 14.34 32.57 13.03
CA ASN A 752 15.61 33.29 12.96
C ASN A 752 16.51 32.70 11.86
N TRP A 753 15.97 32.59 10.65
CA TRP A 753 16.76 32.15 9.51
C TRP A 753 17.88 33.14 9.20
N THR A 754 19.02 32.61 8.73
CA THR A 754 20.04 33.46 8.14
C THR A 754 19.51 34.05 6.83
N VAL A 755 19.72 35.34 6.61
CA VAL A 755 19.27 36.04 5.40
C VAL A 755 19.83 35.34 4.16
N ASN A 756 18.95 35.11 3.18
CA ASN A 756 19.23 34.45 1.90
C ASN A 756 19.75 33.00 1.95
N MET A 757 19.72 32.34 3.11
CA MET A 757 20.16 30.96 3.20
C MET A 757 19.31 29.97 2.38
N TRP A 758 18.06 30.33 2.11
CA TRP A 758 17.12 29.54 1.33
C TRP A 758 17.00 30.02 -0.13
N ALA A 759 17.77 31.04 -0.54
CA ALA A 759 17.78 31.50 -1.93
C ALA A 759 18.24 30.38 -2.88
N GLY A 760 17.53 30.19 -4.00
CA GLY A 760 17.78 29.12 -4.96
C GLY A 760 17.23 27.74 -4.55
N LYS A 761 16.72 27.60 -3.32
CA LYS A 761 15.98 26.42 -2.87
C LYS A 761 14.54 26.46 -3.36
N ARG A 762 13.75 25.45 -2.99
CA ARG A 762 12.34 25.35 -3.40
C ARG A 762 11.44 25.28 -2.17
N ILE A 763 10.30 25.93 -2.25
CA ILE A 763 9.22 25.80 -1.28
C ILE A 763 8.14 24.92 -1.88
N ARG A 764 7.61 24.01 -1.07
CA ARG A 764 6.45 23.20 -1.39
C ARG A 764 5.32 23.49 -0.42
N ILE A 765 4.11 23.64 -0.95
CA ILE A 765 2.88 23.65 -0.14
C ILE A 765 2.47 22.20 0.11
N SER A 766 2.55 21.75 1.36
CA SER A 766 2.29 20.36 1.75
C SER A 766 0.83 20.12 2.18
N GLY A 767 0.07 21.16 2.51
CA GLY A 767 -1.32 21.03 2.95
C GLY A 767 -2.03 22.38 3.00
N GLY A 768 -3.36 22.37 3.17
CA GLY A 768 -4.20 23.58 3.16
C GLY A 768 -4.66 23.96 1.75
N THR A 769 -4.41 25.21 1.34
CA THR A 769 -4.79 25.75 0.03
C THR A 769 -3.72 25.43 -1.02
N SER A 770 -4.15 24.85 -2.16
CA SER A 770 -3.27 24.44 -3.27
C SER A 770 -2.11 23.49 -2.87
N PRO A 771 -2.36 22.40 -2.12
CA PRO A 771 -1.33 21.43 -1.81
C PRO A 771 -0.76 20.81 -3.08
N GLY A 772 0.54 20.51 -3.06
CA GLY A 772 1.24 19.95 -4.22
C GLY A 772 2.04 20.98 -5.02
N GLN A 773 1.72 22.27 -4.90
CA GLN A 773 2.44 23.33 -5.58
C GLN A 773 3.87 23.47 -5.05
N GLU A 774 4.83 23.59 -5.96
CA GLU A 774 6.25 23.75 -5.65
C GLU A 774 6.88 24.82 -6.54
N VAL A 775 7.57 25.78 -5.92
CA VAL A 775 8.16 26.94 -6.63
C VAL A 775 9.54 27.29 -6.06
N SER A 776 10.32 28.07 -6.81
CA SER A 776 11.63 28.54 -6.36
C SER A 776 11.51 29.63 -5.29
N ILE A 777 12.46 29.64 -4.35
CA ILE A 777 12.69 30.71 -3.38
C ILE A 777 13.76 31.64 -3.94
N THR A 778 13.42 32.91 -4.09
CA THR A 778 14.31 33.95 -4.65
C THR A 778 15.21 34.55 -3.57
N SER A 779 14.65 34.77 -2.37
CA SER A 779 15.36 35.33 -1.22
C SER A 779 14.60 35.01 0.08
N ASN A 780 15.25 35.21 1.23
CA ASN A 780 14.57 35.13 2.52
C ASN A 780 15.15 36.12 3.54
N THR A 781 14.28 36.64 4.40
CA THR A 781 14.68 37.27 5.67
C THR A 781 14.70 36.21 6.78
N ALA A 782 14.77 36.63 8.04
CA ALA A 782 14.67 35.73 9.20
C ALA A 782 13.33 34.97 9.27
N THR A 783 12.24 35.58 8.79
CA THR A 783 10.86 35.10 8.98
C THR A 783 10.03 35.00 7.70
N VAL A 784 10.52 35.56 6.58
CA VAL A 784 9.76 35.64 5.32
C VAL A 784 10.56 35.03 4.18
N LEU A 785 9.91 34.14 3.42
CA LEU A 785 10.39 33.64 2.14
C LEU A 785 9.78 34.49 1.01
N THR A 786 10.61 34.94 0.08
CA THR A 786 10.15 35.52 -1.20
C THR A 786 10.24 34.44 -2.27
N THR A 787 9.14 34.16 -2.95
CA THR A 787 8.98 33.01 -3.83
C THR A 787 8.57 33.43 -5.24
N ALA A 788 8.72 32.54 -6.22
CA ALA A 788 7.95 32.67 -7.45
C ALA A 788 6.44 32.53 -7.16
N THR A 789 5.60 32.85 -8.15
CA THR A 789 4.15 32.98 -7.96
C THR A 789 3.50 31.69 -7.44
N LEU A 790 2.80 31.81 -6.32
CA LEU A 790 1.96 30.79 -5.69
C LEU A 790 0.48 31.11 -5.91
N THR A 791 -0.36 30.07 -5.86
CA THR A 791 -1.78 30.24 -5.55
C THR A 791 -1.86 30.74 -4.11
N LEU A 792 -2.57 31.84 -3.85
CA LEU A 792 -2.60 32.52 -2.54
C LEU A 792 -2.83 31.53 -1.38
N PRO A 793 -1.80 31.22 -0.55
CA PRO A 793 -1.97 30.36 0.60
C PRO A 793 -2.70 31.09 1.73
N ASP A 794 -3.30 30.33 2.64
CA ASP A 794 -3.94 30.84 3.85
C ASP A 794 -3.17 30.42 5.12
N THR A 795 -3.66 30.83 6.29
CA THR A 795 -3.05 30.50 7.59
C THR A 795 -3.26 29.04 8.03
N THR A 796 -3.98 28.25 7.25
CA THR A 796 -4.12 26.79 7.45
C THR A 796 -3.14 26.02 6.56
N SER A 797 -2.45 26.73 5.67
CA SER A 797 -1.53 26.13 4.70
C SER A 797 -0.21 25.78 5.35
N THR A 798 0.33 24.63 4.96
CA THR A 798 1.58 24.08 5.50
C THR A 798 2.61 24.00 4.40
N TYR A 799 3.88 24.05 4.78
CA TYR A 799 4.96 24.09 3.81
C TYR A 799 6.19 23.31 4.26
N ALA A 800 7.07 23.03 3.29
CA ALA A 800 8.42 22.54 3.51
C ALA A 800 9.39 23.20 2.52
N ILE A 801 10.64 23.40 2.95
CA ILE A 801 11.76 23.88 2.13
C ILE A 801 12.57 22.66 1.68
N LEU A 802 12.75 22.50 0.38
CA LEU A 802 13.40 21.36 -0.23
C LEU A 802 14.84 21.71 -0.64
N GLY A 803 15.77 20.80 -0.37
CA GLY A 803 17.20 21.09 -0.46
C GLY A 803 17.81 21.02 -1.85
N ILE A 804 17.20 20.23 -2.74
CA ILE A 804 17.73 19.93 -4.09
C ILE A 804 17.05 20.75 -5.19
N PRO A 805 17.76 21.03 -6.30
CA PRO A 805 17.14 21.61 -7.49
C PRO A 805 16.22 20.59 -8.20
N ALA A 806 15.39 21.11 -9.11
CA ALA A 806 14.55 20.30 -9.98
C ALA A 806 15.37 19.30 -10.80
N ARG A 807 14.78 18.15 -11.11
CA ARG A 807 15.39 17.09 -11.93
C ARG A 807 15.27 17.40 -13.42
N GLY A 808 16.14 16.76 -14.20
CA GLY A 808 16.10 16.77 -15.66
C GLY A 808 15.97 15.36 -16.22
N ALA A 809 15.71 15.25 -17.53
CA ALA A 809 15.59 13.97 -18.21
C ALA A 809 16.89 13.14 -18.10
N GLY A 810 16.76 11.81 -18.10
CA GLY A 810 17.87 10.90 -17.85
C GLY A 810 18.17 10.64 -16.37
N THR A 811 17.21 10.90 -15.48
CA THR A 811 17.31 10.63 -14.04
C THR A 811 16.80 9.23 -13.70
N GLN A 812 17.37 8.58 -12.68
CA GLN A 812 16.92 7.27 -12.19
C GLN A 812 17.21 7.10 -10.68
N LEU A 813 16.20 6.70 -9.90
CA LEU A 813 16.40 6.31 -8.50
C LEU A 813 17.00 4.90 -8.48
N LEU A 814 18.05 4.71 -7.68
CA LEU A 814 18.77 3.45 -7.50
C LEU A 814 19.03 3.24 -6.00
N TRP A 815 18.41 2.23 -5.38
CA TRP A 815 18.66 1.95 -3.96
C TRP A 815 19.90 1.07 -3.79
N ILE A 816 20.89 1.59 -3.06
CA ILE A 816 22.19 0.93 -2.84
C ILE A 816 22.07 -0.05 -1.67
N TRP A 817 21.31 -1.13 -1.89
CA TRP A 817 20.96 -2.11 -0.86
C TRP A 817 22.13 -3.00 -0.43
N GLY A 818 23.08 -3.25 -1.33
CA GLY A 818 24.10 -4.27 -1.18
C GLY A 818 25.51 -3.77 -0.92
N ASN A 819 25.72 -2.46 -0.65
CA ASN A 819 27.05 -1.89 -0.43
C ASN A 819 27.90 -2.72 0.53
N THR A 820 29.17 -2.95 0.19
CA THR A 820 30.08 -3.75 1.02
C THR A 820 30.42 -3.07 2.35
N ASP A 821 30.37 -1.74 2.42
CA ASP A 821 30.52 -0.99 3.66
C ASP A 821 29.26 -1.10 4.53
N ALA A 822 29.38 -1.82 5.65
CA ALA A 822 28.29 -2.07 6.59
C ALA A 822 27.66 -0.77 7.17
N THR A 823 28.43 0.31 7.26
CA THR A 823 27.94 1.58 7.81
C THR A 823 26.95 2.29 6.87
N THR A 824 27.06 2.03 5.57
CA THR A 824 26.25 2.67 4.52
C THR A 824 25.38 1.69 3.74
N LYS A 825 25.49 0.39 3.99
CA LYS A 825 24.68 -0.68 3.38
C LYS A 825 23.17 -0.43 3.52
N GLY A 826 22.46 -0.33 2.41
CA GLY A 826 21.02 -0.04 2.34
C GLY A 826 20.61 1.35 2.79
N LYS A 827 21.57 2.23 3.11
CA LYS A 827 21.31 3.56 3.68
C LYS A 827 20.94 4.58 2.62
N TYR A 828 21.57 4.49 1.43
CA TYR A 828 21.47 5.52 0.40
C TYR A 828 20.64 5.07 -0.81
N VAL A 829 19.86 6.02 -1.35
CA VAL A 829 19.27 5.94 -2.69
C VAL A 829 19.95 6.99 -3.56
N LEU A 830 20.65 6.55 -4.60
CA LEU A 830 21.33 7.44 -5.53
C LEU A 830 20.35 7.94 -6.60
N LEU A 831 20.48 9.21 -6.98
CA LEU A 831 19.69 9.83 -8.05
C LEU A 831 20.60 10.69 -8.96
N PRO A 832 20.99 10.22 -10.15
CA PRO A 832 21.64 11.04 -11.16
C PRO A 832 20.73 12.20 -11.54
N ARG A 833 21.26 13.42 -11.62
CA ARG A 833 20.43 14.63 -11.77
C ARG A 833 19.75 14.75 -13.14
N GLY A 834 20.31 14.14 -14.17
CA GLY A 834 19.87 14.29 -15.55
C GLY A 834 20.13 15.70 -16.10
N GLY A 835 19.52 16.04 -17.24
CA GLY A 835 19.60 17.38 -17.84
C GLY A 835 21.02 17.81 -18.23
N ALA A 836 21.85 16.87 -18.67
CA ALA A 836 23.27 17.06 -19.00
C ALA A 836 24.15 17.46 -17.80
N SER A 837 23.80 17.00 -16.60
CA SER A 837 24.59 17.22 -15.38
C SER A 837 25.63 16.11 -15.17
N ASN A 838 26.75 16.44 -14.52
CA ASN A 838 27.83 15.52 -14.12
C ASN A 838 27.78 15.13 -12.63
N SER A 839 26.59 15.20 -12.04
CA SER A 839 26.38 14.99 -10.60
C SER A 839 25.20 14.07 -10.31
N ALA A 840 25.30 13.34 -9.21
CA ALA A 840 24.17 12.71 -8.54
C ALA A 840 23.90 13.39 -7.19
N ASP A 841 22.74 13.09 -6.61
CA ASP A 841 22.44 13.40 -5.23
C ASP A 841 22.11 12.07 -4.50
N LEU A 842 22.44 11.98 -3.22
CA LEU A 842 22.17 10.79 -2.39
C LEU A 842 21.05 11.10 -1.41
N TYR A 843 19.97 10.33 -1.46
CA TYR A 843 18.95 10.38 -0.44
C TYR A 843 19.33 9.42 0.70
N ASP A 844 19.52 9.98 1.89
CA ASP A 844 19.77 9.23 3.12
C ASP A 844 18.44 8.82 3.74
N VAL A 845 18.16 7.51 3.72
CA VAL A 845 16.92 6.94 4.23
C VAL A 845 16.79 7.15 5.74
N THR A 846 17.88 7.15 6.51
CA THR A 846 17.80 7.23 7.97
C THR A 846 17.42 8.63 8.44
N THR A 847 17.86 9.66 7.71
CA THR A 847 17.55 11.06 8.03
C THR A 847 16.42 11.65 7.19
N ALA A 848 15.98 10.94 6.15
CA ALA A 848 14.98 11.34 5.15
C ALA A 848 15.35 12.60 4.35
N ARG A 849 16.65 12.77 4.04
CA ARG A 849 17.22 14.01 3.48
C ARG A 849 18.20 13.75 2.35
N TRP A 850 18.42 14.78 1.53
CA TRP A 850 19.39 14.75 0.45
C TRP A 850 20.78 15.22 0.88
N LEU A 851 21.79 14.46 0.49
CA LEU A 851 23.18 14.88 0.36
C LEU A 851 23.40 15.27 -1.10
N TYR A 852 23.71 16.54 -1.35
CA TYR A 852 23.85 17.10 -2.69
C TYR A 852 25.27 17.58 -2.96
N GLY A 853 25.60 17.74 -4.24
CA GLY A 853 26.96 18.12 -4.68
C GLY A 853 27.90 16.93 -4.85
N TYR A 854 27.34 15.76 -5.10
CA TYR A 854 28.10 14.54 -5.34
C TYR A 854 28.47 14.44 -6.82
N PHE A 855 29.68 14.90 -7.16
CA PHE A 855 30.19 14.90 -8.53
C PHE A 855 30.82 13.56 -8.88
N PHE A 856 30.54 13.08 -10.09
CA PHE A 856 31.22 11.92 -10.63
C PHE A 856 32.69 12.21 -10.89
N SER A 857 33.57 11.23 -10.67
CA SER A 857 34.98 11.33 -11.03
C SER A 857 35.32 10.28 -12.09
N PRO A 858 35.92 10.63 -13.24
CA PRO A 858 36.24 11.98 -13.71
C PRO A 858 34.99 12.83 -14.01
N GLN A 859 35.09 14.15 -13.82
CA GLN A 859 33.96 15.10 -13.88
C GLN A 859 33.46 15.43 -15.31
N ALA A 860 34.08 14.86 -16.35
CA ALA A 860 33.73 15.17 -17.74
C ALA A 860 32.42 14.51 -18.19
N GLU A 861 32.01 13.43 -17.54
CA GLU A 861 30.84 12.67 -17.95
C GLU A 861 29.54 13.32 -17.46
N THR A 862 28.60 13.48 -18.39
CA THR A 862 27.29 14.09 -18.16
C THR A 862 26.18 13.12 -18.56
N PHE A 863 25.00 13.26 -17.98
CA PHE A 863 23.86 12.39 -18.28
C PHE A 863 22.60 13.20 -18.58
N THR A 864 21.93 12.84 -19.67
CA THR A 864 20.67 13.44 -20.15
C THR A 864 19.72 12.39 -20.72
N THR A 865 18.67 12.83 -21.43
CA THR A 865 17.65 11.99 -22.07
C THR A 865 18.28 10.79 -22.78
N GLY A 866 17.73 9.60 -22.51
CA GLY A 866 18.21 8.33 -23.05
C GLY A 866 19.25 7.62 -22.17
N SER A 867 19.79 8.25 -21.12
CA SER A 867 20.67 7.54 -20.20
C SER A 867 19.94 6.40 -19.48
N MET A 868 20.60 5.25 -19.34
CA MET A 868 20.06 4.02 -18.74
C MET A 868 20.98 3.52 -17.64
N TYR A 869 20.43 2.82 -16.64
CA TYR A 869 21.15 2.46 -15.43
C TYR A 869 20.78 1.06 -14.92
N ALA A 870 21.76 0.30 -14.45
CA ALA A 870 21.55 -0.98 -13.75
C ALA A 870 22.53 -1.12 -12.58
N TYR A 871 22.04 -1.58 -11.42
CA TYR A 871 22.86 -1.78 -10.22
C TYR A 871 23.18 -3.27 -10.04
N ASP A 872 24.43 -3.59 -9.72
CA ASP A 872 24.92 -4.97 -9.58
C ASP A 872 24.52 -5.67 -8.27
N GLY A 873 23.88 -4.94 -7.35
CA GLY A 873 23.55 -5.44 -6.02
C GLY A 873 24.71 -5.42 -5.03
N VAL A 874 25.82 -4.76 -5.37
CA VAL A 874 27.04 -4.65 -4.55
C VAL A 874 27.53 -3.20 -4.54
N ASN A 875 28.54 -2.83 -5.33
CA ASN A 875 29.16 -1.50 -5.29
C ASN A 875 29.03 -0.74 -6.61
N THR A 876 28.63 -1.40 -7.71
CA THR A 876 28.76 -0.86 -9.06
C THR A 876 27.41 -0.58 -9.69
N ILE A 877 27.25 0.63 -10.21
CA ILE A 877 26.14 1.01 -11.10
C ILE A 877 26.70 1.11 -12.52
N TYR A 878 26.12 0.33 -13.42
CA TYR A 878 26.36 0.43 -14.84
C TYR A 878 25.49 1.53 -15.42
N MET A 879 26.09 2.39 -16.24
CA MET A 879 25.45 3.57 -16.80
C MET A 879 25.71 3.63 -18.29
N GLN A 880 24.66 3.77 -19.09
CA GLN A 880 24.79 4.14 -20.49
C GLN A 880 24.59 5.65 -20.66
N LYS A 881 25.46 6.25 -21.47
CA LYS A 881 25.44 7.69 -21.72
C LYS A 881 24.52 8.05 -22.89
N ASP A 882 23.44 8.74 -22.58
CA ASP A 882 22.52 9.42 -23.51
C ASP A 882 22.08 8.51 -24.68
N ALA A 883 22.24 8.98 -25.92
CA ALA A 883 22.10 8.18 -27.12
C ALA A 883 23.47 7.97 -27.82
N THR A 884 24.52 7.63 -27.06
CA THR A 884 25.87 7.45 -27.63
C THR A 884 26.33 5.98 -27.72
N GLY A 885 25.69 5.06 -26.99
CA GLY A 885 26.06 3.63 -26.93
C GLY A 885 27.25 3.31 -26.05
N ARG A 886 27.87 4.31 -25.42
CA ARG A 886 28.94 4.14 -24.43
C ARG A 886 28.37 3.68 -23.10
N VAL A 887 28.97 2.64 -22.54
CA VAL A 887 28.63 2.07 -21.24
C VAL A 887 29.80 2.22 -20.29
N MET A 888 29.49 2.60 -19.06
CA MET A 888 30.43 2.91 -17.99
C MET A 888 30.03 2.17 -16.72
N ALA A 889 31.01 1.93 -15.85
CA ALA A 889 30.81 1.37 -14.53
C ALA A 889 31.20 2.43 -13.48
N TYR A 890 30.24 2.80 -12.65
CA TYR A 890 30.42 3.72 -11.54
C TYR A 890 30.48 2.95 -10.22
N ASP A 891 31.63 2.98 -9.56
CA ASP A 891 31.84 2.39 -8.25
C ASP A 891 31.50 3.40 -7.15
N PHE A 892 30.46 3.09 -6.39
CA PHE A 892 29.95 3.92 -5.32
C PHE A 892 30.94 4.06 -4.14
N SER A 893 31.77 3.05 -3.91
CA SER A 893 32.72 3.02 -2.80
C SER A 893 33.93 3.93 -3.03
N THR A 894 34.38 4.04 -4.29
CA THR A 894 35.54 4.85 -4.70
C THR A 894 35.14 6.18 -5.34
N ASN A 895 33.85 6.38 -5.63
CA ASN A 895 33.33 7.49 -6.41
C ASN A 895 34.00 7.63 -7.80
N ALA A 896 34.28 6.50 -8.46
CA ALA A 896 35.01 6.48 -9.72
C ALA A 896 34.16 5.89 -10.86
N ILE A 897 34.19 6.55 -12.02
CA ILE A 897 33.64 6.06 -13.28
C ILE A 897 34.79 5.47 -14.11
N THR A 898 34.58 4.24 -14.57
CA THR A 898 35.45 3.55 -15.52
C THR A 898 34.67 3.24 -16.80
N THR A 899 35.35 3.26 -17.94
CA THR A 899 34.72 2.89 -19.22
C THR A 899 34.64 1.39 -19.31
N LEU A 900 33.47 0.86 -19.63
CA LEU A 900 33.26 -0.58 -19.84
C LEU A 900 33.35 -0.96 -21.32
N GLY A 901 32.73 -0.16 -22.20
CA GLY A 901 32.76 -0.42 -23.64
C GLY A 901 31.70 0.38 -24.42
N THR A 902 31.55 0.05 -25.69
CA THR A 902 30.50 0.62 -26.56
C THR A 902 29.76 -0.53 -27.23
N ILE A 903 28.43 -0.44 -27.31
CA ILE A 903 27.63 -1.44 -28.01
C ILE A 903 27.94 -1.45 -29.53
N PRO A 904 27.74 -2.57 -30.26
CA PRO A 904 28.17 -2.68 -31.65
C PRO A 904 27.48 -1.73 -32.66
N TYR A 905 26.41 -1.06 -32.26
CA TYR A 905 25.64 -0.13 -33.11
C TYR A 905 25.38 1.20 -32.39
N GLY A 906 25.43 2.29 -33.15
CA GLY A 906 25.05 3.61 -32.61
C GLY A 906 23.60 3.65 -32.16
N HIS A 907 23.33 4.32 -31.05
CA HIS A 907 21.96 4.73 -30.73
C HIS A 907 21.53 5.81 -31.71
N SER A 908 20.26 5.75 -32.14
CA SER A 908 19.61 6.80 -32.91
C SER A 908 18.97 7.81 -31.94
N THR A 909 17.72 8.24 -32.15
CA THR A 909 16.98 9.12 -31.24
C THR A 909 16.82 8.51 -29.84
N ALA A 910 17.09 9.31 -28.80
CA ALA A 910 16.90 8.90 -27.41
C ALA A 910 15.44 8.55 -27.08
N ILE A 911 15.24 7.52 -26.26
CA ILE A 911 13.94 7.05 -25.76
C ILE A 911 13.79 7.39 -24.27
N ILE A 912 12.54 7.46 -23.80
CA ILE A 912 12.23 7.56 -22.37
C ILE A 912 11.96 6.18 -21.77
N GLY A 913 12.60 5.91 -20.64
CA GLY A 913 12.55 4.66 -19.90
C GLY A 913 13.91 3.99 -19.80
N ASN A 914 14.05 3.05 -18.85
CA ASN A 914 15.30 2.30 -18.64
C ASN A 914 15.24 0.97 -19.38
N ARG A 915 16.18 0.69 -20.28
CA ARG A 915 16.27 -0.61 -20.99
C ARG A 915 17.63 -1.27 -20.82
N MET A 916 18.15 -1.14 -19.62
CA MET A 916 19.38 -1.78 -19.15
C MET A 916 19.07 -2.50 -17.84
N GLU A 917 19.38 -3.79 -17.76
CA GLU A 917 19.13 -4.63 -16.58
C GLU A 917 20.22 -5.68 -16.43
N ILE A 918 20.40 -6.22 -15.22
CA ILE A 918 21.37 -7.29 -14.94
C ILE A 918 20.64 -8.58 -14.61
N ILE A 919 21.11 -9.69 -15.16
CA ILE A 919 20.63 -11.04 -14.86
C ILE A 919 21.81 -11.86 -14.37
N GLU A 920 21.62 -12.57 -13.27
CA GLU A 920 22.57 -13.54 -12.74
C GLU A 920 22.12 -14.95 -13.14
N THR A 921 23.03 -15.70 -13.75
CA THR A 921 22.80 -17.09 -14.11
C THR A 921 22.82 -17.96 -12.85
N THR A 922 22.25 -19.17 -12.92
CA THR A 922 22.21 -20.10 -11.75
C THR A 922 23.58 -20.51 -11.21
N ASP A 923 24.63 -20.35 -12.00
CA ASP A 923 26.04 -20.57 -11.65
C ASP A 923 26.77 -19.31 -11.18
N GLY A 924 26.08 -18.17 -11.06
CA GLY A 924 26.59 -16.93 -10.46
C GLY A 924 27.27 -15.96 -11.41
N LEU A 925 27.12 -16.13 -12.73
CA LEU A 925 27.65 -15.19 -13.72
C LEU A 925 26.63 -14.07 -13.99
N LYS A 926 27.08 -12.82 -13.95
CA LYS A 926 26.22 -11.67 -14.20
C LYS A 926 26.35 -11.17 -15.64
N TYR A 927 25.21 -10.99 -16.31
CA TYR A 927 25.12 -10.43 -17.65
C TYR A 927 24.37 -9.10 -17.60
N LEU A 928 24.98 -8.07 -18.18
CA LEU A 928 24.34 -6.79 -18.44
C LEU A 928 23.59 -6.88 -19.77
N TYR A 929 22.25 -6.80 -19.71
CA TYR A 929 21.37 -6.71 -20.87
C TYR A 929 21.07 -5.26 -21.21
N MET A 930 21.02 -4.95 -22.50
CA MET A 930 20.72 -3.60 -22.97
C MET A 930 20.03 -3.62 -24.34
N MET A 931 19.01 -2.76 -24.50
CA MET A 931 18.32 -2.57 -25.78
C MET A 931 18.71 -1.25 -26.44
N ARG A 932 18.89 -1.27 -27.77
CA ARG A 932 19.12 -0.06 -28.59
C ARG A 932 17.99 0.93 -28.42
N HIS A 933 18.23 2.25 -28.47
CA HIS A 933 17.16 3.28 -28.48
C HIS A 933 16.16 3.08 -29.62
N THR A 934 16.27 3.81 -30.73
CA THR A 934 15.33 3.62 -31.84
C THR A 934 15.63 2.33 -32.60
N GLY A 935 15.18 1.19 -32.08
CA GLY A 935 15.42 -0.14 -32.65
C GLY A 935 14.82 -1.28 -31.81
N SER A 936 14.91 -2.51 -32.31
CA SER A 936 14.43 -3.74 -31.67
C SER A 936 15.57 -4.64 -31.17
N GLU A 937 16.82 -4.23 -31.41
CA GLU A 937 18.02 -4.97 -31.11
C GLU A 937 18.29 -5.01 -29.59
N VAL A 938 18.56 -6.21 -29.09
CA VAL A 938 18.94 -6.46 -27.69
C VAL A 938 20.30 -7.14 -27.68
N TRP A 939 21.15 -6.69 -26.77
CA TRP A 939 22.45 -7.28 -26.52
C TRP A 939 22.61 -7.66 -25.06
N ARG A 940 23.54 -8.56 -24.81
CA ARG A 940 24.04 -8.84 -23.46
C ARG A 940 25.57 -8.88 -23.45
N MET A 941 26.15 -8.67 -22.29
CA MET A 941 27.59 -8.80 -22.08
C MET A 941 27.86 -9.33 -20.67
N LEU A 942 28.80 -10.27 -20.55
CA LEU A 942 29.28 -10.76 -19.27
C LEU A 942 30.03 -9.64 -18.52
N ILE A 943 29.70 -9.41 -17.25
CA ILE A 943 30.41 -8.46 -16.39
C ILE A 943 31.28 -9.23 -15.40
N PHE A 944 32.60 -9.09 -15.52
CA PHE A 944 33.62 -9.89 -14.84
C PHE A 944 33.98 -9.42 -13.42
N PHE A 945 33.35 -8.34 -12.95
CA PHE A 945 33.86 -7.51 -11.85
C PHE A 945 32.81 -7.29 -10.77
#